data_AF-A0A8I1W8F1-F1
#
_entry.id   AF-A0A8I1W8F1-F1
#
_cell.length_a   1.000
_cell.length_b   1.000
_cell.length_c   1.000
_cell.angle_alpha   90.00
_cell.angle_beta   90.00
_cell.angle_gamma   90.00
#
_symmetry.space_group_name_H-M   'P 1'
#
loop_
_entity.id
_entity.type
_entity.pdbx_description
1 polymer ?
#
loop_
_entity_poly.entity_id
_entity_poly.type
_entity_poly.pdbx_seq_one_letter_code
_entity_poly.pdbx_strand_id
1 'polypeptide(L)'
;MNDNAKQAAQKGQLDSSRLLELMSDINGQPDWRTMARKACAYYDGDQLPGDVIKVLQERGQPLTIHNLIAPTIDGVLGMEAKSRTDLMVVADDADEEMELLAEALNAEFADMCRLGGESRARGEAYASQIKAGIGWVEVRRSADPFGPRFKFGSVHRDEVFWDWHRREADLSDCRWLLRRRWLDVDECCTLMPNKADIIRMSVGNTWQGFVDVSAIEGMNPDTANAFWEWQQFDANQVEWCSQDRKRVLLQVVYYRTYNMRKVLMLESGRAIEYDAKNELHRAALALGKAWLEECPVATIREAWFAGPHFLVDRPCSAPHNMYPLVPFWGYIKDASREPYGLIVRAMPAQDEVNLRRIKLTWLLQAKRVIADKDATNMSREQVMEEVERPDGYIELNPERRNKQSISDVFKVEQDFQVAAQQFQVMQDSVKLIQDTMGVYAAYLGQGEIGQSGVAIANLVEQGATTLSEINDNYRFACQKVGELALSYLIEDLSRRRNYKITINRDDKRRRKTLMINVEQEDGKLSNDISRLNAHIALAPIQQTPIFKQQLAERMEQAMAKLPPQAAASCFDLLVELMDVPNKHEFTERIRSALGVAKSPDEMTPEEQAAAQAEAQIQQQQQELAMRELVAKVSELEGKAAKWQAEAARVQKLAESVRFDDALKQAQTGKTLQEMVRLQQEGERMATEQQALQTELLQTIQAQIDAIEL
;
A
#
# COMPACT_ATOMS: atom_id res chain seq x y z
N MET A 1 -55.94 -12.61 27.51
CA MET A 1 -55.40 -11.24 27.50
C MET A 1 -53.89 -11.37 27.37
N ASN A 2 -53.39 -11.47 26.13
CA ASN A 2 -51.98 -11.69 25.80
C ASN A 2 -51.46 -10.46 25.04
N ASP A 3 -51.43 -9.31 25.73
CA ASP A 3 -50.95 -8.03 25.20
C ASP A 3 -49.67 -7.58 25.94
N ASN A 4 -48.74 -8.51 26.21
CA ASN A 4 -47.42 -8.14 26.72
C ASN A 4 -46.48 -7.85 25.55
N ALA A 5 -46.44 -6.57 25.20
CA ALA A 5 -45.25 -5.82 24.81
C ALA A 5 -44.23 -6.55 23.93
N LYS A 6 -44.60 -6.79 22.66
CA LYS A 6 -43.63 -6.52 21.59
C LYS A 6 -43.36 -5.02 21.66
N GLN A 7 -42.29 -4.61 22.38
CA GLN A 7 -41.70 -3.30 22.12
C GLN A 7 -41.46 -3.25 20.62
N ALA A 8 -42.27 -2.47 19.91
CA ALA A 8 -42.08 -2.25 18.49
C ALA A 8 -40.67 -1.69 18.34
N ALA A 9 -39.74 -2.51 17.84
CA ALA A 9 -38.38 -2.10 17.55
C ALA A 9 -38.45 -0.74 16.84
N GLN A 10 -37.71 0.26 17.34
CA GLN A 10 -37.66 1.55 16.66
C GLN A 10 -37.37 1.30 15.18
N LYS A 11 -38.18 1.89 14.30
CA LYS A 11 -38.10 1.70 12.84
C LYS A 11 -36.63 1.75 12.39
N GLY A 12 -36.04 0.59 12.08
CA GLY A 12 -34.66 0.47 11.61
C GLY A 12 -33.64 -0.15 12.57
N GLN A 13 -33.98 -0.47 13.83
CA GLN A 13 -33.10 -1.21 14.74
C GLN A 13 -32.96 -2.68 14.33
N LEU A 14 -31.77 -3.25 14.53
CA LEU A 14 -31.50 -4.66 14.26
C LEU A 14 -31.95 -5.50 15.46
N ASP A 15 -33.03 -6.25 15.29
CA ASP A 15 -33.59 -7.14 16.31
C ASP A 15 -32.96 -8.55 16.24
N SER A 16 -33.09 -9.31 17.32
CA SER A 16 -32.67 -10.71 17.47
C SER A 16 -33.12 -11.60 16.31
N SER A 17 -34.35 -11.43 15.80
CA SER A 17 -34.86 -12.17 14.63
C SER A 17 -34.05 -11.90 13.37
N ARG A 18 -33.64 -10.65 13.16
CA ARG A 18 -32.83 -10.25 12.00
C ARG A 18 -31.39 -10.71 12.12
N LEU A 19 -30.86 -10.83 13.34
CA LEU A 19 -29.58 -11.47 13.59
C LEU A 19 -29.62 -12.96 13.19
N LEU A 20 -30.71 -13.68 13.48
CA LEU A 20 -30.87 -15.08 13.07
C LEU A 20 -30.91 -15.22 11.54
N GLU A 21 -31.57 -14.31 10.82
CA GLU A 21 -31.52 -14.27 9.35
C GLU A 21 -30.09 -14.08 8.83
N LEU A 22 -29.32 -13.17 9.43
CA LEU A 22 -27.90 -12.97 9.09
C LEU A 22 -27.05 -14.21 9.39
N MET A 23 -27.32 -14.89 10.51
CA MET A 23 -26.64 -16.14 10.84
C MET A 23 -26.98 -17.27 9.85
N SER A 24 -28.22 -17.33 9.36
CA SER A 24 -28.60 -18.25 8.30
C SER A 24 -27.87 -17.95 6.99
N ASP A 25 -27.71 -16.67 6.64
CA ASP A 25 -26.94 -16.25 5.46
C ASP A 25 -25.46 -16.64 5.59
N ILE A 26 -24.87 -16.44 6.78
CA ILE A 26 -23.51 -16.89 7.09
C ILE A 26 -23.35 -18.41 6.90
N ASN A 27 -24.32 -19.19 7.38
CA ASN A 27 -24.28 -20.65 7.25
C ASN A 27 -24.45 -21.13 5.79
N GLY A 28 -25.04 -20.29 4.93
CA GLY A 28 -25.15 -20.55 3.49
C GLY A 28 -23.88 -20.22 2.69
N GLN A 29 -22.86 -19.61 3.30
CA GLN A 29 -21.61 -19.26 2.63
C GLN A 29 -20.77 -20.50 2.30
N PRO A 30 -19.99 -20.49 1.21
CA PRO A 30 -19.07 -21.59 0.91
C PRO A 30 -18.00 -21.71 2.01
N ASP A 31 -17.57 -22.94 2.29
CA ASP A 31 -16.58 -23.23 3.34
C ASP A 31 -15.15 -22.91 2.88
N TRP A 32 -14.85 -21.62 2.74
CA TRP A 32 -13.51 -21.14 2.46
C TRP A 32 -12.59 -21.21 3.69
N ARG A 33 -13.16 -21.23 4.91
CA ARG A 33 -12.39 -21.20 6.17
C ARG A 33 -11.61 -22.47 6.39
N THR A 34 -12.16 -23.63 6.04
CA THR A 34 -11.43 -24.91 6.11
C THR A 34 -10.19 -24.89 5.22
N MET A 35 -10.31 -24.42 3.97
CA MET A 35 -9.17 -24.28 3.06
C MET A 35 -8.14 -23.27 3.58
N ALA A 36 -8.59 -22.12 4.11
CA ALA A 36 -7.71 -21.13 4.70
C ALA A 36 -6.95 -21.64 5.94
N ARG A 37 -7.62 -22.41 6.81
CA ARG A 37 -6.97 -23.08 7.96
C ARG A 37 -5.94 -24.10 7.50
N LYS A 38 -6.27 -24.91 6.48
CA LYS A 38 -5.33 -25.87 5.90
C LYS A 38 -4.11 -25.16 5.31
N ALA A 39 -4.30 -24.05 4.60
CA ALA A 39 -3.18 -23.25 4.08
C ALA A 39 -2.26 -22.71 5.19
N CYS A 40 -2.82 -22.19 6.29
CA CYS A 40 -2.02 -21.77 7.45
C CYS A 40 -1.25 -22.94 8.08
N ALA A 41 -1.89 -24.10 8.25
CA ALA A 41 -1.24 -25.30 8.79
C ALA A 41 -0.05 -25.76 7.92
N TYR A 42 -0.16 -25.63 6.59
CA TYR A 42 0.96 -25.95 5.69
C TYR A 42 2.15 -25.02 5.86
N TYR A 43 1.91 -23.74 6.19
CA TYR A 43 2.97 -22.82 6.55
C TYR A 43 3.62 -23.20 7.89
N ASP A 44 2.83 -23.56 8.91
CA ASP A 44 3.34 -23.89 10.25
C ASP A 44 4.06 -25.26 10.31
N GLY A 45 3.87 -26.12 9.31
CA GLY A 45 4.52 -27.43 9.20
C GLY A 45 3.58 -28.61 9.46
N ASP A 46 2.33 -28.34 9.86
CA ASP A 46 1.27 -29.32 10.09
C ASP A 46 0.61 -29.74 8.76
N GLN A 47 1.39 -30.44 7.93
CA GLN A 47 1.01 -30.78 6.55
C GLN A 47 0.35 -32.16 6.42
N LEU A 48 0.63 -33.09 7.35
CA LEU A 48 0.12 -34.45 7.29
C LEU A 48 -1.22 -34.57 8.04
N PRO A 49 -2.24 -35.21 7.45
CA PRO A 49 -3.47 -35.49 8.16
C PRO A 49 -3.23 -36.49 9.31
N GLY A 50 -3.96 -36.33 10.41
CA GLY A 50 -3.78 -37.13 11.63
C GLY A 50 -3.89 -38.65 11.39
N ASP A 51 -4.71 -39.08 10.43
CA ASP A 51 -4.87 -40.49 10.08
C ASP A 51 -3.59 -41.08 9.45
N VAL A 52 -2.92 -40.31 8.60
CA VAL A 52 -1.64 -40.71 8.00
C VAL A 52 -0.55 -40.77 9.06
N ILE A 53 -0.54 -39.82 10.01
CA ILE A 53 0.40 -39.81 11.13
C ILE A 53 0.27 -41.08 11.97
N LYS A 54 -0.97 -41.49 12.29
CA LYS A 54 -1.23 -42.74 13.03
C LYS A 54 -0.69 -43.96 12.29
N VAL A 55 -0.99 -44.08 10.98
CA VAL A 55 -0.51 -45.21 10.16
C VAL A 55 1.02 -45.23 10.06
N LEU A 56 1.68 -44.07 9.98
CA LEU A 56 3.15 -43.99 9.97
C LEU A 56 3.76 -44.42 11.30
N GLN A 57 3.15 -44.02 12.42
CA GLN A 57 3.55 -44.43 13.76
C GLN A 57 3.35 -45.94 13.97
N GLU A 58 2.24 -46.51 13.52
CA GLU A 58 1.99 -47.97 13.55
C GLU A 58 3.04 -48.76 12.78
N ARG A 59 3.57 -48.18 11.69
CA ARG A 59 4.63 -48.79 10.87
C ARG A 59 6.04 -48.54 11.40
N GLY A 60 6.20 -47.77 12.48
CA GLY A 60 7.51 -47.38 13.01
C GLY A 60 8.33 -46.48 12.07
N GLN A 61 7.68 -45.80 11.12
CA GLN A 61 8.36 -44.93 10.15
C GLN A 61 8.54 -43.52 10.73
N PRO A 62 9.71 -42.87 10.54
CA PRO A 62 9.90 -41.50 10.99
C PRO A 62 9.03 -40.52 10.19
N LEU A 63 8.38 -39.60 10.90
CA LEU A 63 7.62 -38.49 10.32
C LEU A 63 8.61 -37.48 9.72
N THR A 64 8.84 -37.56 8.41
CA THR A 64 9.70 -36.61 7.69
C THR A 64 8.84 -35.64 6.90
N ILE A 65 8.85 -34.38 7.29
CA ILE A 65 8.16 -33.28 6.60
C ILE A 65 9.22 -32.28 6.17
N HIS A 66 9.22 -31.90 4.89
CA HIS A 66 10.18 -30.93 4.35
C HIS A 66 9.42 -29.70 3.83
N ASN A 67 9.26 -28.70 4.68
CA ASN A 67 8.45 -27.52 4.38
C ASN A 67 9.15 -26.57 3.40
N LEU A 68 8.76 -26.60 2.13
CA LEU A 68 9.24 -25.68 1.08
C LEU A 68 8.39 -24.41 0.97
N ILE A 69 7.19 -24.43 1.53
CA ILE A 69 6.24 -23.32 1.47
C ILE A 69 6.68 -22.21 2.42
N ALA A 70 7.01 -22.52 3.68
CA ALA A 70 7.35 -21.50 4.67
C ALA A 70 8.50 -20.57 4.24
N PRO A 71 9.67 -21.08 3.79
CA PRO A 71 10.77 -20.21 3.34
C PRO A 71 10.37 -19.31 2.17
N THR A 72 9.52 -19.82 1.27
CA THR A 72 9.07 -19.05 0.11
C THR A 72 8.15 -17.91 0.51
N ILE A 73 7.20 -18.19 1.41
CA ILE A 73 6.28 -17.18 1.96
C ILE A 73 7.05 -16.15 2.78
N ASP A 74 8.01 -16.57 3.61
CA ASP A 74 8.86 -15.67 4.39
C ASP A 74 9.69 -14.74 3.50
N GLY A 75 10.15 -15.22 2.34
CA GLY A 75 10.80 -14.38 1.32
C GLY A 75 9.90 -13.27 0.80
N VAL A 76 8.63 -13.57 0.50
CA VAL A 76 7.64 -12.57 0.06
C VAL A 76 7.31 -11.57 1.18
N LEU A 77 7.17 -12.02 2.43
CA LEU A 77 6.95 -11.15 3.58
C LEU A 77 8.16 -10.25 3.87
N GLY A 78 9.37 -10.80 3.71
CA GLY A 78 10.61 -10.04 3.83
C GLY A 78 10.73 -8.94 2.77
N MET A 79 10.27 -9.21 1.54
CA MET A 79 10.21 -8.18 0.49
C MET A 79 9.25 -7.06 0.86
N GLU A 80 8.02 -7.37 1.27
CA GLU A 80 7.05 -6.33 1.66
C GLU A 80 7.61 -5.46 2.78
N ALA A 81 8.23 -6.07 3.79
CA ALA A 81 8.84 -5.33 4.88
C ALA A 81 9.94 -4.36 4.41
N LYS A 82 10.66 -4.70 3.33
CA LYS A 82 11.71 -3.86 2.72
C LYS A 82 11.14 -2.80 1.78
N SER A 83 10.07 -3.11 1.04
CA SER A 83 9.45 -2.22 0.06
C SER A 83 8.25 -1.44 0.61
N ARG A 84 8.03 -1.46 1.93
CA ARG A 84 6.89 -0.80 2.56
C ARG A 84 6.94 0.70 2.32
N THR A 85 5.89 1.23 1.70
CA THR A 85 5.72 2.66 1.49
C THR A 85 4.93 3.28 2.63
N ASP A 86 5.36 4.46 3.06
CA ASP A 86 4.58 5.28 3.97
C ASP A 86 3.37 5.86 3.25
N LEU A 87 2.32 6.13 4.02
CA LEU A 87 1.11 6.78 3.55
C LEU A 87 1.30 8.30 3.71
N MET A 88 1.07 9.05 2.64
CA MET A 88 1.21 10.51 2.64
C MET A 88 -0.12 11.17 2.31
N VAL A 89 -0.43 12.25 3.04
CA VAL A 89 -1.60 13.07 2.78
C VAL A 89 -1.24 14.11 1.73
N VAL A 90 -2.02 14.17 0.65
CA VAL A 90 -1.84 15.12 -0.46
C VAL A 90 -3.14 15.91 -0.63
N ALA A 91 -3.04 17.22 -0.81
CA ALA A 91 -4.18 18.07 -1.11
C ALA A 91 -4.60 17.88 -2.58
N ASP A 92 -5.91 17.89 -2.84
CA ASP A 92 -6.44 17.91 -4.21
C ASP A 92 -6.32 19.30 -4.85
N ASP A 93 -6.40 20.34 -4.04
CA ASP A 93 -6.42 21.74 -4.47
C ASP A 93 -5.01 22.35 -4.49
N ALA A 94 -4.66 23.05 -5.57
CA ALA A 94 -3.35 23.68 -5.79
C ALA A 94 -3.17 25.03 -5.08
N ASP A 95 -3.92 25.28 -4.00
CA ASP A 95 -3.81 26.51 -3.21
C ASP A 95 -2.67 26.39 -2.19
N GLU A 96 -1.74 27.36 -2.15
CA GLU A 96 -0.58 27.36 -1.24
C GLU A 96 -0.98 27.22 0.25
N GLU A 97 -2.11 27.80 0.66
CA GLU A 97 -2.64 27.67 2.03
C GLU A 97 -3.12 26.23 2.34
N MET A 98 -3.73 25.57 1.36
CA MET A 98 -4.24 24.20 1.50
C MET A 98 -3.10 23.17 1.45
N GLU A 99 -2.09 23.39 0.61
CA GLU A 99 -0.88 22.57 0.59
C GLU A 99 -0.13 22.64 1.93
N LEU A 100 0.01 23.84 2.49
CA LEU A 100 0.63 24.06 3.78
C LEU A 100 -0.15 23.37 4.91
N LEU A 101 -1.49 23.39 4.85
CA LEU A 101 -2.34 22.68 5.80
C LEU A 101 -2.27 21.15 5.62
N ALA A 102 -2.14 20.65 4.39
CA ALA A 102 -1.92 19.24 4.11
C ALA A 102 -0.54 18.77 4.61
N GLU A 103 0.50 19.60 4.52
CA GLU A 103 1.83 19.29 5.08
C GLU A 103 1.77 19.14 6.62
N ALA A 104 1.01 20.01 7.30
CA ALA A 104 0.76 19.85 8.74
C ALA A 104 -0.07 18.61 9.06
N LEU A 105 -1.13 18.35 8.28
CA LEU A 105 -1.95 17.16 8.46
C LEU A 105 -1.12 15.88 8.27
N ASN A 106 -0.20 15.88 7.31
CA ASN A 106 0.72 14.78 7.04
C ASN A 106 1.67 14.53 8.23
N ALA A 107 2.16 15.59 8.89
CA ALA A 107 3.01 15.44 10.08
C ALA A 107 2.27 14.78 11.26
N GLU A 108 1.04 15.21 11.57
CA GLU A 108 0.22 14.58 12.61
C GLU A 108 -0.23 13.17 12.21
N PHE A 109 -0.53 12.95 10.93
CA PHE A 109 -0.89 11.64 10.40
C PHE A 109 0.27 10.65 10.52
N ALA A 110 1.49 11.07 10.20
CA ALA A 110 2.69 10.25 10.40
C ALA A 110 2.91 9.92 11.89
N ASP A 111 2.72 10.88 12.79
CA ASP A 111 2.79 10.65 14.24
C ASP A 111 1.71 9.67 14.72
N MET A 112 0.49 9.77 14.18
CA MET A 112 -0.60 8.84 14.46
C MET A 112 -0.28 7.41 13.97
N CYS A 113 0.21 7.24 12.75
CA CYS A 113 0.55 5.92 12.22
C CYS A 113 1.69 5.26 13.02
N ARG A 114 2.70 6.05 13.42
CA ARG A 114 3.82 5.59 14.23
C ARG A 114 3.38 5.15 15.62
N LEU A 115 2.61 5.97 16.34
CA LEU A 115 2.15 5.66 17.70
C LEU A 115 1.07 4.58 17.73
N GLY A 116 0.25 4.50 16.68
CA GLY A 116 -0.85 3.55 16.58
C GLY A 116 -0.45 2.14 16.17
N GLY A 117 0.80 1.91 15.77
CA GLY A 117 1.32 0.59 15.37
C GLY A 117 0.91 0.17 13.95
N GLU A 118 0.70 1.14 13.06
CA GLU A 118 0.15 0.94 11.71
C GLU A 118 0.98 -0.05 10.87
N SER A 119 2.31 0.12 10.85
CA SER A 119 3.21 -0.71 10.03
C SER A 119 3.19 -2.18 10.45
N ARG A 120 3.00 -2.45 11.75
CA ARG A 120 2.89 -3.82 12.28
C ARG A 120 1.55 -4.44 11.89
N ALA A 121 0.46 -3.69 12.03
CA ALA A 121 -0.88 -4.16 11.65
C ALA A 121 -0.97 -4.48 10.14
N ARG A 122 -0.41 -3.61 9.28
CA ARG A 122 -0.32 -3.87 7.84
C ARG A 122 0.48 -5.12 7.51
N GLY A 123 1.66 -5.29 8.12
CA GLY A 123 2.50 -6.47 7.89
C GLY A 123 1.81 -7.78 8.30
N GLU A 124 1.10 -7.80 9.44
CA GLU A 124 0.34 -8.97 9.89
C GLU A 124 -0.88 -9.27 9.00
N ALA A 125 -1.57 -8.23 8.52
CA ALA A 125 -2.68 -8.37 7.59
C ALA A 125 -2.21 -8.87 6.21
N TYR A 126 -1.08 -8.38 5.70
CA TYR A 126 -0.44 -8.87 4.48
C TYR A 126 0.01 -10.33 4.62
N ALA A 127 0.55 -10.72 5.78
CA ALA A 127 0.83 -12.13 6.08
C ALA A 127 -0.43 -13.00 6.00
N SER A 128 -1.55 -12.52 6.51
CA SER A 128 -2.83 -13.24 6.44
C SER A 128 -3.38 -13.30 5.00
N GLN A 129 -3.23 -12.21 4.24
CA GLN A 129 -3.59 -12.13 2.81
C GLN A 129 -2.84 -13.17 1.99
N ILE A 130 -1.52 -13.28 2.16
CA ILE A 130 -0.69 -14.25 1.43
C ILE A 130 -0.96 -15.69 1.87
N LYS A 131 -1.12 -15.94 3.17
CA LYS A 131 -1.27 -17.30 3.70
C LYS A 131 -2.69 -17.83 3.49
N ALA A 132 -3.67 -17.13 4.02
CA ALA A 132 -5.07 -17.56 4.07
C ALA A 132 -5.92 -16.99 2.92
N GLY A 133 -5.46 -15.95 2.24
CA GLY A 133 -6.23 -15.25 1.19
C GLY A 133 -6.99 -14.02 1.67
N ILE A 134 -7.07 -13.79 2.98
CA ILE A 134 -7.70 -12.61 3.53
C ILE A 134 -7.04 -12.21 4.86
N GLY A 135 -6.76 -10.92 5.00
CA GLY A 135 -6.40 -10.26 6.25
C GLY A 135 -7.35 -9.12 6.58
N TRP A 136 -7.34 -8.65 7.82
CA TRP A 136 -8.17 -7.53 8.25
C TRP A 136 -7.36 -6.58 9.12
N VAL A 137 -7.53 -5.28 8.90
CA VAL A 137 -7.02 -4.23 9.78
C VAL A 137 -8.19 -3.47 10.36
N GLU A 138 -8.24 -3.42 11.69
CA GLU A 138 -9.14 -2.56 12.44
C GLU A 138 -8.45 -1.23 12.75
N VAL A 139 -9.11 -0.13 12.41
CA VAL A 139 -8.73 1.21 12.87
C VAL A 139 -9.76 1.65 13.90
N ARG A 140 -9.31 1.86 15.14
CA ARG A 140 -10.20 2.28 16.23
C ARG A 140 -9.63 3.41 17.05
N ARG A 141 -10.52 4.26 17.56
CA ARG A 141 -10.22 5.17 18.67
C ARG A 141 -9.93 4.34 19.93
N SER A 142 -8.82 4.61 20.59
CA SER A 142 -8.53 3.99 21.88
C SER A 142 -9.47 4.55 22.93
N ALA A 143 -10.07 3.68 23.74
CA ALA A 143 -10.86 4.10 24.90
C ALA A 143 -9.98 4.56 26.08
N ASP A 144 -8.70 4.14 26.09
CA ASP A 144 -7.74 4.53 27.10
C ASP A 144 -7.11 5.89 26.77
N PRO A 145 -7.32 6.94 27.61
CA PRO A 145 -6.75 8.26 27.41
C PRO A 145 -5.22 8.32 27.56
N PHE A 146 -4.59 7.33 28.22
CA PHE A 146 -3.15 7.29 28.44
C PHE A 146 -2.40 6.55 27.32
N GLY A 147 -3.12 5.79 26.49
CA GLY A 147 -2.57 5.07 25.35
C GLY A 147 -2.50 5.94 24.07
N PRO A 148 -2.05 5.34 22.95
CA PRO A 148 -2.13 6.01 21.66
C PRO A 148 -3.60 6.31 21.32
N ARG A 149 -3.88 7.52 20.81
CA ARG A 149 -5.24 7.99 20.50
C ARG A 149 -5.97 7.06 19.53
N PHE A 150 -5.23 6.57 18.54
CA PHE A 150 -5.71 5.64 17.53
C PHE A 150 -4.87 4.37 17.60
N LYS A 151 -5.52 3.23 17.41
CA LYS A 151 -4.86 1.93 17.40
C LYS A 151 -5.21 1.20 16.11
N PHE A 152 -4.17 0.73 15.44
CA PHE A 152 -4.27 -0.18 14.31
C PHE A 152 -4.06 -1.60 14.83
N GLY A 153 -5.00 -2.49 14.56
CA GLY A 153 -4.93 -3.88 14.99
C GLY A 153 -5.19 -4.83 13.83
N SER A 154 -4.37 -5.87 13.70
CA SER A 154 -4.68 -6.99 12.82
C SER A 154 -5.78 -7.84 13.46
N VAL A 155 -6.82 -8.17 12.69
CA VAL A 155 -7.92 -9.02 13.13
C VAL A 155 -7.85 -10.36 12.43
N HIS A 156 -8.00 -11.44 13.20
CA HIS A 156 -7.95 -12.78 12.64
C HIS A 156 -9.17 -13.03 11.73
N ARG A 157 -8.95 -13.71 10.60
CA ARG A 157 -9.98 -13.99 9.58
C ARG A 157 -11.24 -14.70 10.11
N ASP A 158 -11.10 -15.51 11.16
CA ASP A 158 -12.22 -16.26 11.75
C ASP A 158 -13.14 -15.37 12.61
N GLU A 159 -12.69 -14.18 12.99
CA GLU A 159 -13.51 -13.22 13.74
C GLU A 159 -14.46 -12.45 12.81
N VAL A 160 -14.16 -12.34 11.51
CA VAL A 160 -14.90 -11.44 10.61
C VAL A 160 -15.76 -12.23 9.61
N PHE A 161 -16.98 -11.76 9.43
CA PHE A 161 -17.98 -12.26 8.50
C PHE A 161 -18.52 -11.06 7.73
N TRP A 162 -18.72 -11.21 6.43
CA TRP A 162 -19.21 -10.15 5.55
C TRP A 162 -20.27 -10.69 4.60
N ASP A 163 -21.02 -9.78 4.00
CA ASP A 163 -21.98 -10.09 2.94
C ASP A 163 -21.28 -10.69 1.72
N TRP A 164 -21.61 -11.95 1.38
CA TRP A 164 -20.99 -12.67 0.26
C TRP A 164 -21.38 -12.11 -1.12
N HIS A 165 -22.47 -11.34 -1.19
CA HIS A 165 -22.97 -10.79 -2.46
C HIS A 165 -22.16 -9.59 -2.95
N ARG A 166 -21.29 -9.03 -2.09
CA ARG A 166 -20.38 -7.93 -2.45
C ARG A 166 -19.57 -8.26 -3.71
N ARG A 167 -19.28 -7.23 -4.49
CA ARG A 167 -18.44 -7.23 -5.69
C ARG A 167 -17.25 -6.30 -5.56
N GLU A 168 -17.40 -5.19 -4.85
CA GLU A 168 -16.33 -4.21 -4.69
C GLU A 168 -15.34 -4.66 -3.59
N ALA A 169 -14.06 -4.32 -3.76
CA ALA A 169 -13.01 -4.67 -2.80
C ALA A 169 -13.12 -3.86 -1.50
N ASP A 170 -13.66 -2.65 -1.61
CA ASP A 170 -13.79 -1.60 -0.61
C ASP A 170 -14.87 -1.87 0.44
N LEU A 171 -15.73 -2.88 0.22
CA LEU A 171 -16.96 -3.12 0.97
C LEU A 171 -17.97 -1.95 0.89
N SER A 172 -17.85 -1.11 -0.13
CA SER A 172 -18.78 -0.01 -0.48
C SER A 172 -20.20 -0.51 -0.80
N ASP A 173 -20.35 -1.72 -1.34
CA ASP A 173 -21.63 -2.36 -1.68
C ASP A 173 -22.10 -3.36 -0.62
N CYS A 174 -21.23 -3.71 0.32
CA CYS A 174 -21.49 -4.66 1.40
C CYS A 174 -22.59 -4.14 2.32
N ARG A 175 -23.70 -4.88 2.44
CA ARG A 175 -24.85 -4.47 3.29
C ARG A 175 -24.59 -4.64 4.78
N TRP A 176 -23.80 -5.64 5.16
CA TRP A 176 -23.52 -5.95 6.54
C TRP A 176 -22.14 -6.58 6.72
N LEU A 177 -21.53 -6.29 7.86
CA LEU A 177 -20.25 -6.83 8.30
C LEU A 177 -20.40 -7.22 9.78
N LEU A 178 -20.16 -8.48 10.11
CA LEU A 178 -20.22 -8.99 11.47
C LEU A 178 -18.81 -9.32 11.97
N ARG A 179 -18.47 -8.85 13.16
CA ARG A 179 -17.28 -9.27 13.90
C ARG A 179 -17.66 -10.05 15.15
N ARG A 180 -17.01 -11.19 15.38
CA ARG A 180 -17.14 -12.05 16.56
C ARG A 180 -15.84 -11.99 17.35
N ARG A 181 -15.88 -11.46 18.57
CA ARG A 181 -14.73 -11.37 19.47
C ARG A 181 -15.05 -11.99 20.81
N TRP A 182 -14.16 -12.84 21.30
CA TRP A 182 -14.22 -13.33 22.68
C TRP A 182 -13.72 -12.25 23.63
N LEU A 183 -14.54 -11.91 24.61
CA LEU A 183 -14.23 -10.97 25.68
C LEU A 183 -14.35 -11.66 27.03
N ASP A 184 -13.46 -11.32 27.96
CA ASP A 184 -13.61 -11.71 29.35
C ASP A 184 -14.82 -10.92 29.94
N VAL A 185 -15.61 -11.56 30.81
CA VAL A 185 -16.85 -10.98 31.35
C VAL A 185 -16.63 -9.61 31.99
N ASP A 186 -15.51 -9.41 32.67
CA ASP A 186 -15.18 -8.16 33.37
C ASP A 186 -14.97 -6.99 32.39
N GLU A 187 -14.30 -7.24 31.26
CA GLU A 187 -14.11 -6.25 30.18
C GLU A 187 -15.48 -5.89 29.57
N CYS A 188 -16.32 -6.90 29.31
CA CYS A 188 -17.65 -6.71 28.73
C CYS A 188 -18.59 -5.91 29.67
N CYS A 189 -18.58 -6.21 30.98
CA CYS A 189 -19.35 -5.47 31.98
C CYS A 189 -18.90 -4.02 32.12
N THR A 190 -17.60 -3.75 31.96
CA THR A 190 -17.04 -2.39 32.02
C THR A 190 -17.43 -1.56 30.79
N LEU A 191 -17.45 -2.19 29.61
CA LEU A 191 -17.90 -1.54 28.37
C LEU A 191 -19.41 -1.25 28.38
N MET A 192 -20.21 -2.11 29.01
CA MET A 192 -21.67 -2.05 29.02
C MET A 192 -22.25 -2.18 30.43
N PRO A 193 -22.16 -1.14 31.27
CA PRO A 193 -22.62 -1.19 32.66
C PRO A 193 -24.13 -1.44 32.77
N ASN A 194 -24.94 -0.90 31.83
CA ASN A 194 -26.41 -1.04 31.86
C ASN A 194 -26.91 -2.48 31.70
N LYS A 195 -26.09 -3.39 31.15
CA LYS A 195 -26.46 -4.79 30.88
C LYS A 195 -25.51 -5.80 31.54
N ALA A 196 -24.72 -5.34 32.51
CA ALA A 196 -23.74 -6.16 33.21
C ALA A 196 -24.37 -7.37 33.91
N ASP A 197 -25.58 -7.21 34.49
CA ASP A 197 -26.28 -8.28 35.18
C ASP A 197 -26.68 -9.42 34.24
N ILE A 198 -27.16 -9.08 33.03
CA ILE A 198 -27.53 -10.05 31.98
C ILE A 198 -26.30 -10.88 31.56
N ILE A 199 -25.16 -10.22 31.37
CA ILE A 199 -23.91 -10.86 30.94
C ILE A 199 -23.35 -11.78 32.04
N ARG A 200 -23.41 -11.37 33.31
CA ARG A 200 -22.97 -12.21 34.45
C ARG A 200 -23.85 -13.44 34.63
N MET A 201 -25.18 -13.28 34.55
CA MET A 201 -26.14 -14.38 34.66
C MET A 201 -25.99 -15.41 33.53
N SER A 202 -25.61 -14.94 32.35
CA SER A 202 -25.37 -15.75 31.16
C SER A 202 -24.21 -16.74 31.27
N VAL A 203 -23.14 -16.38 31.99
CA VAL A 203 -21.94 -17.24 32.11
C VAL A 203 -21.99 -18.13 33.35
N GLY A 204 -22.72 -17.72 34.40
CA GLY A 204 -22.74 -18.39 35.71
C GLY A 204 -23.62 -19.65 35.81
N ASN A 205 -24.07 -20.23 34.70
CA ASN A 205 -25.05 -21.33 34.64
C ASN A 205 -26.36 -21.01 35.42
N THR A 206 -26.64 -19.73 35.68
CA THR A 206 -27.74 -19.28 36.54
C THR A 206 -29.09 -19.35 35.83
N TRP A 207 -29.09 -19.30 34.50
CA TRP A 207 -30.30 -19.51 33.69
C TRP A 207 -30.90 -20.92 33.87
N GLN A 208 -30.09 -21.95 34.12
CA GLN A 208 -30.59 -23.31 34.42
C GLN A 208 -31.30 -23.42 35.79
N GLY A 209 -31.00 -22.51 36.73
CA GLY A 209 -31.68 -22.42 38.03
C GLY A 209 -32.91 -21.49 38.04
N PHE A 210 -33.18 -20.83 36.91
CA PHE A 210 -34.24 -19.82 36.74
C PHE A 210 -35.64 -20.43 36.45
N VAL A 211 -35.74 -21.77 36.46
CA VAL A 211 -36.96 -22.53 36.13
C VAL A 211 -38.05 -22.40 37.21
N ASP A 212 -37.74 -21.85 38.38
CA ASP A 212 -38.74 -21.60 39.43
C ASP A 212 -39.47 -20.27 39.16
N VAL A 213 -40.76 -20.37 38.79
CA VAL A 213 -41.66 -19.25 38.44
C VAL A 213 -41.69 -18.18 39.56
N SER A 214 -41.41 -18.58 40.79
CA SER A 214 -41.34 -17.73 41.98
C SER A 214 -40.14 -16.77 42.01
N ALA A 215 -39.08 -17.01 41.23
CA ALA A 215 -37.91 -16.13 41.15
C ALA A 215 -38.07 -14.94 40.17
N ILE A 216 -39.08 -15.00 39.29
CA ILE A 216 -39.33 -14.00 38.24
C ILE A 216 -40.14 -12.80 38.79
N GLU A 217 -40.97 -13.01 39.82
CA GLU A 217 -41.91 -12.00 40.37
C GLU A 217 -41.25 -10.79 41.10
N GLY A 218 -39.92 -10.73 41.18
CA GLY A 218 -39.18 -9.63 41.80
C GLY A 218 -38.02 -9.05 40.99
N MET A 219 -37.83 -9.47 39.74
CA MET A 219 -36.70 -9.05 38.91
C MET A 219 -37.01 -7.91 37.94
N ASN A 220 -35.96 -7.22 37.51
CA ASN A 220 -36.07 -6.19 36.48
C ASN A 220 -36.62 -6.79 35.18
N PRO A 221 -37.56 -6.09 34.49
CA PRO A 221 -38.16 -6.56 33.24
C PRO A 221 -37.15 -6.95 32.16
N ASP A 222 -36.02 -6.25 32.09
CA ASP A 222 -34.95 -6.51 31.11
C ASP A 222 -34.26 -7.87 31.35
N THR A 223 -34.09 -8.27 32.62
CA THR A 223 -33.51 -9.57 32.98
C THR A 223 -34.48 -10.71 32.68
N ALA A 224 -35.78 -10.48 32.91
CA ALA A 224 -36.81 -11.46 32.57
C ALA A 224 -36.92 -11.65 31.04
N ASN A 225 -36.83 -10.59 30.24
CA ASN A 225 -36.82 -10.69 28.78
C ASN A 225 -35.59 -11.43 28.26
N ALA A 226 -34.40 -11.16 28.83
CA ALA A 226 -33.20 -11.90 28.48
C ALA A 226 -33.34 -13.41 28.75
N PHE A 227 -34.03 -13.83 29.83
CA PHE A 227 -34.30 -15.25 30.07
C PHE A 227 -35.10 -15.90 28.95
N TRP A 228 -36.17 -15.23 28.49
CA TRP A 228 -37.02 -15.72 27.41
C TRP A 228 -36.25 -15.79 26.08
N GLU A 229 -35.42 -14.81 25.78
CA GLU A 229 -34.52 -14.83 24.62
C GLU A 229 -33.55 -16.02 24.65
N TRP A 230 -32.97 -16.31 25.82
CA TRP A 230 -32.10 -17.46 26.02
C TRP A 230 -32.83 -18.79 25.77
N GLN A 231 -34.06 -18.93 26.27
CA GLN A 231 -34.84 -20.17 26.13
C GLN A 231 -35.26 -20.44 24.67
N GLN A 232 -35.47 -19.39 23.87
CA GLN A 232 -35.80 -19.52 22.44
C GLN A 232 -34.57 -19.73 21.55
N PHE A 233 -33.38 -19.45 22.06
CA PHE A 233 -32.13 -19.62 21.33
C PHE A 233 -31.65 -21.07 21.44
N ASP A 234 -31.52 -21.76 20.30
CA ASP A 234 -31.00 -23.13 20.28
C ASP A 234 -29.50 -23.12 20.67
N ALA A 235 -29.22 -23.55 21.91
CA ALA A 235 -27.89 -23.58 22.50
C ALA A 235 -26.90 -24.49 21.75
N ASN A 236 -27.38 -25.36 20.84
CA ASN A 236 -26.57 -26.37 20.17
C ASN A 236 -25.76 -25.87 18.97
N GLN A 237 -25.95 -24.64 18.48
CA GLN A 237 -25.31 -24.20 17.22
C GLN A 237 -24.17 -23.18 17.38
N VAL A 238 -24.03 -22.50 18.52
CA VAL A 238 -22.88 -21.60 18.79
C VAL A 238 -22.56 -21.65 20.29
N GLU A 239 -21.42 -22.22 20.67
CA GLU A 239 -20.87 -22.01 22.02
C GLU A 239 -20.51 -20.51 22.16
N TRP A 240 -21.43 -19.70 22.69
CA TRP A 240 -21.27 -18.25 22.83
C TRP A 240 -20.77 -17.84 24.21
N CYS A 241 -20.71 -18.79 25.16
CA CYS A 241 -20.13 -18.61 26.48
C CYS A 241 -19.17 -19.76 26.81
N SER A 242 -17.97 -19.44 27.29
CA SER A 242 -17.02 -20.43 27.81
C SER A 242 -16.94 -20.31 29.33
N GLN A 243 -17.20 -21.42 30.02
CA GLN A 243 -17.24 -21.46 31.48
C GLN A 243 -15.83 -21.47 32.10
N ASP A 244 -14.86 -22.12 31.45
CA ASP A 244 -13.51 -22.32 31.98
C ASP A 244 -12.79 -21.01 32.31
N ARG A 245 -12.93 -20.01 31.43
CA ARG A 245 -12.30 -18.68 31.61
C ARG A 245 -13.33 -17.56 31.80
N LYS A 246 -14.62 -17.89 31.93
CA LYS A 246 -15.74 -16.93 31.97
C LYS A 246 -15.66 -15.90 30.84
N ARG A 247 -15.83 -16.39 29.61
CA ARG A 247 -15.76 -15.57 28.39
C ARG A 247 -17.10 -15.55 27.68
N VAL A 248 -17.42 -14.41 27.06
CA VAL A 248 -18.60 -14.23 26.23
C VAL A 248 -18.17 -13.84 24.82
N LEU A 249 -18.83 -14.41 23.83
CA LEU A 249 -18.68 -14.07 22.43
C LEU A 249 -19.51 -12.82 22.12
N LEU A 250 -18.84 -11.69 21.95
CA LEU A 250 -19.46 -10.45 21.50
C LEU A 250 -19.55 -10.45 19.96
N GLN A 251 -20.74 -10.23 19.45
CA GLN A 251 -21.06 -10.10 18.04
C GLN A 251 -21.38 -8.63 17.73
N VAL A 252 -20.50 -7.97 16.98
CA VAL A 252 -20.69 -6.58 16.54
C VAL A 252 -21.09 -6.60 15.06
N VAL A 253 -22.34 -6.28 14.78
CA VAL A 253 -22.91 -6.20 13.43
C VAL A 253 -22.91 -4.75 12.97
N TYR A 254 -22.12 -4.44 11.96
CA TYR A 254 -22.22 -3.22 11.19
C TYR A 254 -23.18 -3.44 10.03
N TYR A 255 -24.24 -2.64 9.90
CA TYR A 255 -25.22 -2.79 8.83
C TYR A 255 -25.60 -1.44 8.23
N ARG A 256 -25.84 -1.45 6.92
CA ARG A 256 -26.25 -0.26 6.16
C ARG A 256 -27.76 -0.08 6.19
N THR A 257 -28.18 1.13 6.49
CA THR A 257 -29.57 1.57 6.39
C THR A 257 -29.67 2.69 5.35
N TYR A 258 -30.57 2.54 4.40
CA TYR A 258 -30.82 3.54 3.37
C TYR A 258 -31.97 4.42 3.82
N ASN A 259 -31.69 5.70 4.06
CA ASN A 259 -32.69 6.68 4.47
C ASN A 259 -32.67 7.84 3.46
N MET A 260 -33.86 8.29 3.03
CA MET A 260 -33.96 9.52 2.26
C MET A 260 -33.58 10.70 3.17
N ARG A 261 -32.50 11.41 2.83
CA ARG A 261 -32.05 12.59 3.56
C ARG A 261 -32.03 13.78 2.63
N LYS A 262 -32.29 14.96 3.20
CA LYS A 262 -32.14 16.24 2.50
C LYS A 262 -30.66 16.58 2.48
N VAL A 263 -30.08 16.61 1.29
CA VAL A 263 -28.67 16.92 1.07
C VAL A 263 -28.60 18.29 0.40
N LEU A 264 -27.70 19.12 0.92
CA LEU A 264 -27.37 20.42 0.37
C LEU A 264 -26.19 20.23 -0.58
N MET A 265 -26.46 20.39 -1.87
CA MET A 265 -25.46 20.34 -2.93
C MET A 265 -24.92 21.75 -3.12
N LEU A 266 -23.64 21.95 -2.81
CA LEU A 266 -22.94 23.21 -3.02
C LEU A 266 -22.55 23.36 -4.51
N GLU A 267 -22.38 24.60 -4.96
CA GLU A 267 -21.86 24.92 -6.30
C GLU A 267 -20.47 24.30 -6.57
N SER A 268 -19.69 24.04 -5.51
CA SER A 268 -18.41 23.32 -5.57
C SER A 268 -18.54 21.80 -5.81
N GLY A 269 -19.76 21.29 -6.00
CA GLY A 269 -20.05 19.85 -6.14
C GLY A 269 -20.08 19.06 -4.84
N ARG A 270 -19.85 19.71 -3.68
CA ARG A 270 -19.84 19.04 -2.37
C ARG A 270 -21.26 18.85 -1.83
N ALA A 271 -21.53 17.64 -1.36
CA ALA A 271 -22.78 17.23 -0.74
C ALA A 271 -22.67 17.26 0.79
N ILE A 272 -23.52 18.02 1.48
CA ILE A 272 -23.55 18.08 2.95
C ILE A 272 -24.96 17.78 3.43
N GLU A 273 -25.12 17.04 4.53
CA GLU A 273 -26.44 16.81 5.12
C GLU A 273 -27.07 18.13 5.57
N TYR A 274 -28.28 18.41 5.10
CA TYR A 274 -28.97 19.64 5.44
C TYR A 274 -29.50 19.57 6.88
N ASP A 275 -28.79 20.24 7.79
CA ASP A 275 -29.34 20.61 9.10
C ASP A 275 -30.09 21.94 9.02
N ALA A 276 -31.40 21.92 9.30
CA ALA A 276 -32.26 23.10 9.35
C ALA A 276 -31.89 24.08 10.48
N LYS A 277 -31.20 23.61 11.53
CA LYS A 277 -30.78 24.44 12.65
C LYS A 277 -29.55 25.29 12.32
N ASN A 278 -28.69 24.80 11.42
CA ASN A 278 -27.45 25.48 11.08
C ASN A 278 -27.72 26.77 10.27
N GLU A 279 -27.24 27.92 10.77
CA GLU A 279 -27.42 29.22 10.13
C GLU A 279 -26.65 29.33 8.81
N LEU A 280 -25.51 28.65 8.69
CA LEU A 280 -24.70 28.62 7.46
C LEU A 280 -25.42 27.89 6.32
N HIS A 281 -26.14 26.81 6.62
CA HIS A 281 -26.90 26.06 5.62
C HIS A 281 -28.09 26.88 5.10
N ARG A 282 -28.74 27.64 5.98
CA ARG A 282 -29.82 28.57 5.59
C ARG A 282 -29.28 29.74 4.78
N ALA A 283 -28.14 30.30 5.16
CA ALA A 283 -27.47 31.35 4.40
C ALA A 283 -27.03 30.89 3.00
N ALA A 284 -26.49 29.67 2.88
CA ALA A 284 -26.07 29.09 1.59
C ALA A 284 -27.24 28.90 0.62
N LEU A 285 -28.40 28.44 1.11
CA LEU A 285 -29.63 28.35 0.31
C LEU A 285 -30.17 29.73 -0.07
N ALA A 286 -30.16 30.69 0.86
CA ALA A 286 -30.65 32.05 0.61
C ALA A 286 -29.77 32.83 -0.40
N LEU A 287 -28.48 32.54 -0.43
CA LEU A 287 -27.52 33.12 -1.38
C LEU A 287 -27.53 32.43 -2.76
N GLY A 288 -28.32 31.36 -2.94
CA GLY A 288 -28.40 30.61 -4.20
C GLY A 288 -27.15 29.80 -4.55
N LYS A 289 -26.20 29.65 -3.61
CA LYS A 289 -24.95 28.89 -3.80
C LYS A 289 -25.11 27.39 -3.53
N ALA A 290 -26.31 26.96 -3.15
CA ALA A 290 -26.63 25.57 -2.92
C ALA A 290 -28.08 25.25 -3.26
N TRP A 291 -28.35 24.03 -3.70
CA TRP A 291 -29.71 23.50 -3.86
C TRP A 291 -29.94 22.31 -2.93
N LEU A 292 -31.21 22.12 -2.56
CA LEU A 292 -31.65 21.04 -1.68
C LEU A 292 -32.20 19.90 -2.54
N GLU A 293 -31.59 18.72 -2.42
CA GLU A 293 -32.03 17.51 -3.11
C GLU A 293 -32.30 16.39 -2.07
N GLU A 294 -33.37 15.62 -2.28
CA GLU A 294 -33.66 14.45 -1.45
C GLU A 294 -32.99 13.22 -2.07
N CYS A 295 -31.84 12.85 -1.52
CA CYS A 295 -31.05 11.72 -2.01
C CYS A 295 -31.12 10.54 -1.03
N PRO A 296 -31.13 9.28 -1.52
CA PRO A 296 -30.99 8.12 -0.67
C PRO A 296 -29.55 8.05 -0.14
N VAL A 297 -29.36 8.34 1.15
CA VAL A 297 -28.04 8.25 1.81
C VAL A 297 -27.94 6.95 2.60
N ALA A 298 -26.88 6.18 2.35
CA ALA A 298 -26.56 4.99 3.12
C ALA A 298 -25.86 5.40 4.42
N THR A 299 -26.41 5.01 5.57
CA THR A 299 -25.78 5.22 6.87
C THR A 299 -25.46 3.90 7.54
N ILE A 300 -24.22 3.73 8.02
CA ILE A 300 -23.80 2.55 8.75
C ILE A 300 -24.16 2.70 10.22
N ARG A 301 -24.82 1.67 10.77
CA ARG A 301 -25.10 1.52 12.20
C ARG A 301 -24.35 0.31 12.72
N GLU A 302 -23.96 0.34 13.98
CA GLU A 302 -23.37 -0.79 14.69
C GLU A 302 -24.34 -1.27 15.78
N ALA A 303 -24.68 -2.55 15.72
CA ALA A 303 -25.47 -3.25 16.72
C ALA A 303 -24.62 -4.31 17.41
N TRP A 304 -24.63 -4.33 18.74
CA TRP A 304 -23.83 -5.25 19.54
C TRP A 304 -24.75 -6.29 20.17
N PHE A 305 -24.33 -7.55 20.11
CA PHE A 305 -25.03 -8.69 20.66
C PHE A 305 -24.08 -9.56 21.48
N ALA A 306 -24.56 -10.11 22.60
CA ALA A 306 -23.86 -11.13 23.36
C ALA A 306 -24.69 -12.42 23.29
N GLY A 307 -24.31 -13.31 22.38
CA GLY A 307 -25.15 -14.47 22.03
C GLY A 307 -26.55 -14.00 21.59
N PRO A 308 -27.63 -14.45 22.26
CA PRO A 308 -28.99 -14.03 21.94
C PRO A 308 -29.33 -12.60 22.39
N HIS A 309 -28.56 -12.02 23.33
CA HIS A 309 -28.93 -10.77 23.96
C HIS A 309 -28.51 -9.55 23.14
N PHE A 310 -29.47 -8.72 22.78
CA PHE A 310 -29.21 -7.41 22.21
C PHE A 310 -28.61 -6.48 23.27
N LEU A 311 -27.49 -5.82 22.97
CA LEU A 311 -26.82 -4.90 23.91
C LEU A 311 -27.10 -3.44 23.56
N VAL A 312 -26.69 -2.98 22.38
CA VAL A 312 -26.81 -1.58 21.96
C VAL A 312 -26.90 -1.48 20.44
N ASP A 313 -27.58 -0.45 19.93
CA ASP A 313 -27.57 -0.05 18.52
C ASP A 313 -27.28 1.45 18.43
N ARG A 314 -26.19 1.82 17.77
CA ARG A 314 -25.74 3.21 17.61
C ARG A 314 -25.22 3.48 16.19
N PRO A 315 -25.19 4.74 15.73
CA PRO A 315 -24.45 5.11 14.51
C PRO A 315 -23.00 4.65 14.63
N CYS A 316 -22.43 4.16 13.53
CA CYS A 316 -21.05 3.67 13.55
C CYS A 316 -20.08 4.79 13.94
N SER A 317 -19.07 4.43 14.74
CA SER A 317 -18.00 5.37 15.14
C SER A 317 -17.15 5.81 13.95
N ALA A 318 -17.11 5.03 12.87
CA ALA A 318 -16.33 5.32 11.67
C ALA A 318 -16.96 6.45 10.85
N PRO A 319 -16.19 7.53 10.54
CA PRO A 319 -16.68 8.65 9.76
C PRO A 319 -16.89 8.28 8.28
N HIS A 320 -17.65 9.10 7.55
CA HIS A 320 -17.92 8.98 6.11
C HIS A 320 -18.59 7.66 5.66
N ASN A 321 -19.36 7.00 6.53
CA ASN A 321 -20.05 5.74 6.21
C ASN A 321 -19.10 4.63 5.71
N MET A 322 -17.87 4.60 6.23
CA MET A 322 -16.94 3.50 6.06
C MET A 322 -17.07 2.48 7.19
N TYR A 323 -16.67 1.24 6.94
CA TYR A 323 -16.53 0.24 8.01
C TYR A 323 -15.21 0.48 8.77
N PRO A 324 -15.15 0.26 10.10
CA PRO A 324 -13.92 0.39 10.87
C PRO A 324 -12.90 -0.74 10.60
N LEU A 325 -13.24 -1.67 9.72
CA LEU A 325 -12.48 -2.87 9.36
C LEU A 325 -12.21 -2.83 7.86
N VAL A 326 -10.93 -2.83 7.50
CA VAL A 326 -10.49 -2.83 6.10
C VAL A 326 -9.97 -4.23 5.74
N PRO A 327 -10.52 -4.86 4.69
CA PRO A 327 -10.05 -6.16 4.22
C PRO A 327 -8.80 -6.04 3.35
N PHE A 328 -7.91 -7.02 3.51
CA PHE A 328 -6.73 -7.24 2.68
C PHE A 328 -6.99 -8.50 1.84
N TRP A 329 -7.40 -8.32 0.59
CA TRP A 329 -7.82 -9.42 -0.29
C TRP A 329 -6.64 -10.07 -1.01
N GLY A 330 -6.52 -11.38 -0.90
CA GLY A 330 -5.64 -12.20 -1.74
C GLY A 330 -6.28 -12.42 -3.12
N TYR A 331 -6.14 -13.62 -3.65
CA TYR A 331 -6.87 -14.01 -4.87
C TYR A 331 -8.32 -14.37 -4.54
N ILE A 332 -9.23 -14.11 -5.46
CA ILE A 332 -10.66 -14.45 -5.32
C ILE A 332 -11.03 -15.43 -6.42
N LYS A 333 -11.64 -16.57 -6.08
CA LYS A 333 -12.16 -17.51 -7.09
C LYS A 333 -13.34 -16.86 -7.83
N ASP A 334 -13.39 -16.96 -9.16
CA ASP A 334 -14.46 -16.36 -9.96
C ASP A 334 -15.85 -16.91 -9.63
N ALA A 335 -16.00 -18.24 -9.61
CA ALA A 335 -17.31 -18.88 -9.40
C ALA A 335 -17.83 -18.80 -7.95
N SER A 336 -17.00 -19.14 -6.96
CA SER A 336 -17.42 -19.21 -5.56
C SER A 336 -17.07 -17.99 -4.73
N ARG A 337 -16.23 -17.08 -5.24
CA ARG A 337 -15.75 -15.86 -4.56
C ARG A 337 -14.95 -16.09 -3.29
N GLU A 338 -14.48 -17.31 -3.09
CA GLU A 338 -13.66 -17.65 -1.93
C GLU A 338 -12.29 -16.96 -2.05
N PRO A 339 -11.86 -16.24 -1.00
CA PRO A 339 -10.51 -15.71 -0.94
C PRO A 339 -9.51 -16.86 -0.72
N TYR A 340 -8.38 -16.82 -1.41
CA TYR A 340 -7.30 -17.79 -1.22
C TYR A 340 -5.92 -17.15 -1.40
N GLY A 341 -4.95 -17.69 -0.66
CA GLY A 341 -3.56 -17.22 -0.66
C GLY A 341 -2.67 -17.94 -1.67
N LEU A 342 -1.38 -17.58 -1.69
CA LEU A 342 -0.38 -18.23 -2.54
C LEU A 342 -0.20 -19.73 -2.18
N ILE A 343 -0.31 -20.05 -0.90
CA ILE A 343 -0.11 -21.40 -0.37
C ILE A 343 -1.04 -22.42 -1.03
N VAL A 344 -2.29 -22.05 -1.28
CA VAL A 344 -3.31 -22.97 -1.83
C VAL A 344 -2.91 -23.53 -3.19
N ARG A 345 -2.16 -22.75 -4.00
CA ARG A 345 -1.65 -23.20 -5.31
C ARG A 345 -0.51 -24.23 -5.18
N ALA A 346 0.31 -24.11 -4.13
CA ALA A 346 1.47 -24.96 -3.89
C ALA A 346 1.15 -26.25 -3.09
N MET A 347 0.00 -26.30 -2.40
CA MET A 347 -0.37 -27.44 -1.54
C MET A 347 -0.32 -28.81 -2.24
N PRO A 348 -0.89 -29.01 -3.45
CA PRO A 348 -0.85 -30.32 -4.11
C PRO A 348 0.58 -30.81 -4.39
N ALA A 349 1.47 -29.89 -4.76
CA ALA A 349 2.87 -30.20 -5.05
C ALA A 349 3.65 -30.51 -3.76
N GLN A 350 3.36 -29.80 -2.67
CA GLN A 350 3.93 -30.08 -1.35
C GLN A 350 3.49 -31.45 -0.81
N ASP A 351 2.22 -31.82 -1.01
CA ASP A 351 1.70 -33.15 -0.67
C ASP A 351 2.45 -34.25 -1.42
N GLU A 352 2.70 -34.03 -2.72
CA GLU A 352 3.51 -34.91 -3.55
C GLU A 352 4.94 -35.10 -3.01
N VAL A 353 5.61 -34.00 -2.66
CA VAL A 353 6.97 -34.01 -2.13
C VAL A 353 7.04 -34.80 -0.81
N ASN A 354 6.11 -34.53 0.11
CA ASN A 354 6.06 -35.23 1.40
C ASN A 354 5.78 -36.72 1.20
N LEU A 355 4.74 -37.07 0.41
CA LEU A 355 4.36 -38.45 0.16
C LEU A 355 5.50 -39.22 -0.53
N ARG A 356 6.14 -38.63 -1.53
CA ARG A 356 7.26 -39.26 -2.24
C ARG A 356 8.47 -39.42 -1.36
N ARG A 357 8.81 -38.45 -0.53
CA ARG A 357 9.95 -38.56 0.38
C ARG A 357 9.73 -39.69 1.39
N ILE A 358 8.55 -39.77 2.00
CA ILE A 358 8.16 -40.87 2.89
C ILE A 358 8.24 -42.21 2.14
N LYS A 359 7.70 -42.27 0.91
CA LYS A 359 7.74 -43.48 0.07
C LYS A 359 9.16 -43.86 -0.34
N LEU A 360 10.04 -42.90 -0.63
CA LEU A 360 11.46 -43.14 -0.95
C LEU A 360 12.20 -43.71 0.25
N THR A 361 12.01 -43.13 1.44
CA THR A 361 12.58 -43.68 2.68
C THR A 361 12.09 -45.10 2.91
N TRP A 362 10.81 -45.37 2.67
CA TRP A 362 10.27 -46.73 2.75
C TRP A 362 10.84 -47.68 1.70
N LEU A 363 10.91 -47.28 0.43
CA LEU A 363 11.46 -48.11 -0.66
C LEU A 363 12.94 -48.45 -0.45
N LEU A 364 13.71 -47.55 0.19
CA LEU A 364 15.10 -47.81 0.55
C LEU A 364 15.24 -48.84 1.69
N GLN A 365 14.24 -48.96 2.55
CA GLN A 365 14.21 -49.92 3.66
C GLN A 365 13.54 -51.24 3.27
N ALA A 366 12.54 -51.18 2.38
CA ALA A 366 11.74 -52.33 1.99
C ALA A 366 12.56 -53.31 1.15
N LYS A 367 12.61 -54.55 1.61
CA LYS A 367 13.20 -55.68 0.89
C LYS A 367 12.08 -56.63 0.50
N ARG A 368 12.04 -57.07 -0.77
CA ARG A 368 11.10 -58.10 -1.20
C ARG A 368 11.80 -59.44 -1.24
N VAL A 369 11.28 -60.41 -0.51
CA VAL A 369 11.78 -61.80 -0.52
C VAL A 369 10.85 -62.64 -1.40
N ILE A 370 11.38 -63.17 -2.48
CA ILE A 370 10.71 -64.16 -3.33
C ILE A 370 11.38 -65.50 -3.05
N ALA A 371 10.62 -66.44 -2.49
CA ALA A 371 11.12 -67.75 -2.09
C ALA A 371 10.10 -68.84 -2.38
N ASP A 372 10.56 -70.00 -2.84
CA ASP A 372 9.75 -71.21 -2.93
C ASP A 372 9.38 -71.72 -1.53
N LYS A 373 8.24 -72.43 -1.41
CA LYS A 373 7.75 -72.98 -0.12
C LYS A 373 8.72 -73.97 0.54
N ASP A 374 9.66 -74.52 -0.24
CA ASP A 374 10.68 -75.50 0.15
C ASP A 374 12.11 -74.90 0.12
N ALA A 375 12.24 -73.57 0.08
CA ALA A 375 13.54 -72.91 -0.09
C ALA A 375 14.41 -72.95 1.18
N THR A 376 13.83 -72.85 2.38
CA THR A 376 14.54 -72.80 3.67
C THR A 376 13.88 -73.71 4.70
N ASN A 377 14.68 -74.21 5.66
CA ASN A 377 14.19 -74.98 6.82
C ASN A 377 13.70 -74.08 7.97
N MET A 378 13.81 -72.76 7.80
CA MET A 378 13.46 -71.75 8.80
C MET A 378 11.99 -71.32 8.64
N SER A 379 11.38 -70.85 9.73
CA SER A 379 10.04 -70.26 9.66
C SER A 379 10.07 -68.93 8.87
N ARG A 380 8.92 -68.53 8.30
CA ARG A 380 8.81 -67.28 7.51
C ARG A 380 9.25 -66.04 8.29
N GLU A 381 8.96 -66.01 9.58
CA GLU A 381 9.30 -64.90 10.48
C GLU A 381 10.82 -64.80 10.68
N GLN A 382 11.50 -65.93 10.90
CA GLN A 382 12.95 -65.98 11.03
C GLN A 382 13.68 -65.61 9.73
N VAL A 383 13.12 -65.99 8.57
CA VAL A 383 13.67 -65.59 7.26
C VAL A 383 13.58 -64.07 7.08
N MET A 384 12.47 -63.45 7.47
CA MET A 384 12.31 -61.99 7.37
C MET A 384 13.27 -61.26 8.32
N GLU A 385 13.43 -61.74 9.56
CA GLU A 385 14.35 -61.16 10.55
C GLU A 385 15.82 -61.25 10.09
N GLU A 386 16.23 -62.38 9.52
CA GLU A 386 17.59 -62.55 8.97
C GLU A 386 17.80 -61.71 7.69
N VAL A 387 16.77 -61.51 6.85
CA VAL A 387 16.86 -60.61 5.69
C VAL A 387 16.97 -59.14 6.13
N GLU A 388 16.40 -58.75 7.26
CA GLU A 388 16.51 -57.40 7.81
C GLU A 388 17.90 -57.11 8.38
N ARG A 389 18.59 -58.13 8.90
CA ARG A 389 19.95 -57.99 9.45
C ARG A 389 21.00 -57.63 8.37
N PRO A 390 21.93 -56.70 8.66
CA PRO A 390 23.06 -56.39 7.76
C PRO A 390 23.96 -57.59 7.48
N ASP A 391 24.18 -58.44 8.49
CA ASP A 391 24.98 -59.68 8.41
C ASP A 391 24.09 -60.95 8.40
N GLY A 392 22.98 -60.90 7.67
CA GLY A 392 22.01 -62.01 7.62
C GLY A 392 22.59 -63.28 6.99
N TYR A 393 22.39 -64.43 7.64
CA TYR A 393 22.81 -65.74 7.12
C TYR A 393 21.60 -66.67 6.98
N ILE A 394 21.28 -67.06 5.75
CA ILE A 394 20.10 -67.88 5.44
C ILE A 394 20.56 -69.23 4.90
N GLU A 395 20.27 -70.28 5.67
CA GLU A 395 20.54 -71.66 5.28
C GLU A 395 19.43 -72.18 4.35
N LEU A 396 19.83 -72.70 3.19
CA LEU A 396 18.91 -73.24 2.19
C LEU A 396 18.69 -74.75 2.42
N ASN A 397 17.46 -75.24 2.23
CA ASN A 397 17.13 -76.64 2.48
C ASN A 397 17.93 -77.60 1.55
N PRO A 398 18.65 -78.61 2.06
CA PRO A 398 19.35 -79.59 1.23
C PRO A 398 18.43 -80.53 0.41
N GLU A 399 17.20 -80.79 0.86
CA GLU A 399 16.27 -81.77 0.24
C GLU A 399 15.31 -81.19 -0.81
N ARG A 400 15.51 -79.94 -1.19
CA ARG A 400 14.63 -79.19 -2.08
C ARG A 400 14.41 -79.82 -3.47
N ARG A 401 13.15 -79.76 -3.94
CA ARG A 401 12.68 -80.33 -5.22
C ARG A 401 13.25 -79.64 -6.48
N ASN A 402 13.44 -78.32 -6.44
CA ASN A 402 14.07 -77.54 -7.52
C ASN A 402 15.53 -77.24 -7.15
N LYS A 403 16.47 -77.93 -7.82
CA LYS A 403 17.92 -77.76 -7.64
C LYS A 403 18.56 -76.84 -8.72
N GLN A 404 17.76 -76.08 -9.45
CA GLN A 404 18.29 -75.10 -10.40
C GLN A 404 18.93 -73.90 -9.68
N SER A 405 19.56 -73.00 -10.45
CA SER A 405 20.41 -71.89 -9.99
C SER A 405 19.91 -71.23 -8.71
N ILE A 406 20.84 -70.94 -7.78
CA ILE A 406 20.60 -70.32 -6.47
C ILE A 406 19.77 -69.02 -6.60
N SER A 407 19.90 -68.32 -7.72
CA SER A 407 19.17 -67.08 -8.04
C SER A 407 17.66 -67.24 -8.23
N ASP A 408 17.18 -68.43 -8.60
CA ASP A 408 15.76 -68.67 -8.92
C ASP A 408 14.97 -69.18 -7.70
N VAL A 409 15.69 -69.68 -6.67
CA VAL A 409 15.09 -70.34 -5.49
C VAL A 409 14.84 -69.36 -4.34
N PHE A 410 15.72 -68.37 -4.16
CA PHE A 410 15.60 -67.34 -3.14
C PHE A 410 16.19 -66.03 -3.67
N LYS A 411 15.31 -65.05 -3.91
CA LYS A 411 15.68 -63.75 -4.45
C LYS A 411 15.24 -62.65 -3.51
N VAL A 412 16.20 -61.87 -3.03
CA VAL A 412 15.94 -60.61 -2.32
C VAL A 412 16.06 -59.50 -3.34
N GLU A 413 14.94 -58.91 -3.72
CA GLU A 413 14.90 -57.78 -4.65
C GLU A 413 14.69 -56.47 -3.89
N GLN A 414 15.40 -55.44 -4.34
CA GLN A 414 15.18 -54.05 -3.98
C GLN A 414 14.96 -53.29 -5.29
N ASP A 415 13.79 -52.68 -5.45
CA ASP A 415 13.40 -52.00 -6.68
C ASP A 415 14.01 -50.58 -6.76
N PHE A 416 15.34 -50.51 -6.95
CA PHE A 416 16.07 -49.23 -7.04
C PHE A 416 15.64 -48.35 -8.23
N GLN A 417 15.18 -48.95 -9.33
CA GLN A 417 14.74 -48.21 -10.52
C GLN A 417 13.50 -47.35 -10.24
N VAL A 418 12.56 -47.87 -9.44
CA VAL A 418 11.37 -47.12 -9.03
C VAL A 418 11.77 -45.96 -8.12
N ALA A 419 12.74 -46.15 -7.22
CA ALA A 419 13.25 -45.09 -6.36
C ALA A 419 13.87 -43.94 -7.18
N ALA A 420 14.66 -44.23 -8.22
CA ALA A 420 15.23 -43.21 -9.08
C ALA A 420 14.16 -42.39 -9.82
N GLN A 421 13.13 -43.05 -10.37
CA GLN A 421 12.01 -42.36 -11.01
C GLN A 421 11.22 -41.49 -10.01
N GLN A 422 10.93 -42.00 -8.80
CA GLN A 422 10.24 -41.22 -7.76
C GLN A 422 11.05 -39.99 -7.33
N PHE A 423 12.38 -40.08 -7.31
CA PHE A 423 13.25 -38.95 -7.01
C PHE A 423 13.22 -37.89 -8.11
N GLN A 424 13.22 -38.29 -9.39
CA GLN A 424 13.08 -37.34 -10.50
C GLN A 424 11.75 -36.58 -10.44
N VAL A 425 10.63 -37.28 -10.25
CA VAL A 425 9.33 -36.59 -10.14
C VAL A 425 9.26 -35.74 -8.87
N MET A 426 9.94 -36.13 -7.78
CA MET A 426 10.06 -35.27 -6.60
C MET A 426 10.79 -33.96 -6.91
N GLN A 427 11.89 -33.99 -7.69
CA GLN A 427 12.58 -32.78 -8.12
C GLN A 427 11.67 -31.89 -8.99
N ASP A 428 10.89 -32.48 -9.89
CA ASP A 428 9.91 -31.76 -10.69
C ASP A 428 8.83 -31.09 -9.82
N SER A 429 8.32 -31.78 -8.78
CA SER A 429 7.37 -31.17 -7.82
C SER A 429 7.99 -30.01 -7.04
N VAL A 430 9.27 -30.10 -6.64
CA VAL A 430 9.97 -28.98 -5.98
C VAL A 430 10.03 -27.76 -6.89
N LYS A 431 10.30 -27.96 -8.18
CA LYS A 431 10.27 -26.87 -9.17
C LYS A 431 8.86 -26.33 -9.37
N LEU A 432 7.85 -27.21 -9.43
CA LEU A 432 6.45 -26.81 -9.58
C LEU A 432 5.95 -25.94 -8.40
N ILE A 433 6.46 -26.15 -7.18
CA ILE A 433 6.17 -25.26 -6.04
C ILE A 433 6.66 -23.83 -6.30
N GLN A 434 7.86 -23.67 -6.87
CA GLN A 434 8.41 -22.35 -7.21
C GLN A 434 7.63 -21.71 -8.36
N ASP A 435 7.36 -22.48 -9.41
CA ASP A 435 6.63 -22.01 -10.59
C ASP A 435 5.18 -21.60 -10.26
N THR A 436 4.49 -22.34 -9.38
CA THR A 436 3.10 -22.03 -8.97
C THR A 436 2.98 -20.83 -8.04
N MET A 437 4.00 -20.57 -7.22
CA MET A 437 4.03 -19.39 -6.36
C MET A 437 4.53 -18.13 -7.07
N GLY A 438 5.15 -18.26 -8.26
CA GLY A 438 5.76 -17.13 -8.97
C GLY A 438 7.03 -16.59 -8.29
N VAL A 439 7.59 -17.34 -7.34
CA VAL A 439 8.77 -16.94 -6.56
C VAL A 439 9.97 -17.76 -7.02
N TYR A 440 10.83 -17.15 -7.84
CA TYR A 440 12.01 -17.80 -8.40
C TYR A 440 13.16 -17.92 -7.39
N ALA A 441 14.08 -18.87 -7.58
CA ALA A 441 15.22 -19.09 -6.68
C ALA A 441 16.10 -17.83 -6.46
N ALA A 442 16.23 -16.97 -7.47
CA ALA A 442 16.91 -15.68 -7.36
C ALA A 442 16.19 -14.73 -6.37
N TYR A 443 14.87 -14.80 -6.29
CA TYR A 443 14.04 -14.04 -5.35
C TYR A 443 14.25 -14.49 -3.89
N LEU A 444 14.63 -15.77 -3.69
CA LEU A 444 14.97 -16.34 -2.37
C LEU A 444 16.45 -16.14 -1.98
N GLY A 445 17.22 -15.40 -2.77
CA GLY A 445 18.66 -15.24 -2.56
C GLY A 445 19.47 -16.50 -2.85
N GLN A 446 18.86 -17.52 -3.47
CA GLN A 446 19.50 -18.77 -3.90
C GLN A 446 19.96 -18.66 -5.36
N GLY A 447 20.59 -17.55 -5.73
CA GLY A 447 21.15 -17.36 -7.06
C GLY A 447 22.38 -18.24 -7.30
N GLU A 448 22.62 -18.63 -8.55
CA GLU A 448 23.89 -19.25 -8.94
C GLU A 448 25.06 -18.29 -8.68
N ILE A 449 26.14 -18.82 -8.11
CA ILE A 449 27.38 -18.09 -7.84
C ILE A 449 27.95 -17.60 -9.18
N GLY A 450 27.84 -16.29 -9.47
CA GLY A 450 28.43 -15.66 -10.66
C GLY A 450 27.56 -14.66 -11.41
N GLN A 451 26.28 -14.49 -11.06
CA GLN A 451 25.44 -13.48 -11.70
C GLN A 451 25.72 -12.07 -11.14
N SER A 452 25.76 -11.06 -12.03
CA SER A 452 25.90 -9.65 -11.65
C SER A 452 24.74 -9.22 -10.74
N GLY A 453 25.01 -8.38 -9.75
CA GLY A 453 23.97 -7.83 -8.86
C GLY A 453 22.82 -7.12 -9.60
N VAL A 454 23.09 -6.64 -10.83
CA VAL A 454 22.08 -6.08 -11.74
C VAL A 454 21.14 -7.16 -12.29
N ALA A 455 21.66 -8.33 -12.65
CA ALA A 455 20.85 -9.43 -13.13
C ALA A 455 19.95 -9.99 -12.02
N ILE A 456 20.48 -10.06 -10.79
CA ILE A 456 19.71 -10.44 -9.59
C ILE A 456 18.59 -9.41 -9.35
N ALA A 457 18.88 -8.11 -9.45
CA ALA A 457 17.86 -7.07 -9.31
C ALA A 457 16.75 -7.18 -10.37
N ASN A 458 17.11 -7.41 -11.64
CA ASN A 458 16.12 -7.61 -12.71
C ASN A 458 15.27 -8.87 -12.49
N LEU A 459 15.84 -9.97 -11.96
CA LEU A 459 15.08 -11.18 -11.61
C LEU A 459 14.13 -10.95 -10.43
N VAL A 460 14.53 -10.14 -9.45
CA VAL A 460 13.65 -9.73 -8.34
C VAL A 460 12.49 -8.87 -8.88
N GLU A 461 12.76 -7.96 -9.81
CA GLU A 461 11.73 -7.15 -10.48
C GLU A 461 10.77 -8.02 -11.30
N GLN A 462 11.26 -9.01 -12.04
CA GLN A 462 10.41 -9.98 -12.74
C GLN A 462 9.55 -10.79 -11.77
N GLY A 463 10.10 -11.24 -10.64
CA GLY A 463 9.34 -11.91 -9.58
C GLY A 463 8.20 -11.04 -9.04
N ALA A 464 8.45 -9.73 -8.87
CA ALA A 464 7.43 -8.78 -8.44
C ALA A 464 6.26 -8.64 -9.45
N THR A 465 6.49 -8.83 -10.74
CA THR A 465 5.42 -8.77 -11.76
C THR A 465 4.42 -9.92 -11.61
N THR A 466 4.87 -11.13 -11.26
CA THR A 466 3.97 -12.28 -11.03
C THR A 466 3.05 -12.09 -9.82
N LEU A 467 3.49 -11.28 -8.85
CA LEU A 467 2.76 -10.95 -7.63
C LEU A 467 1.98 -9.63 -7.74
N SER A 468 1.85 -9.05 -8.94
CA SER A 468 1.24 -7.72 -9.14
C SER A 468 -0.16 -7.63 -8.56
N GLU A 469 -1.04 -8.59 -8.85
CA GLU A 469 -2.44 -8.54 -8.39
C GLU A 469 -2.57 -8.51 -6.85
N ILE A 470 -1.81 -9.35 -6.14
CA ILE A 470 -1.79 -9.34 -4.66
C ILE A 470 -1.22 -8.02 -4.14
N ASN A 471 -0.14 -7.53 -4.75
CA ASN A 471 0.51 -6.29 -4.34
C ASN A 471 -0.36 -5.06 -4.61
N ASP A 472 -1.14 -5.06 -5.69
CA ASP A 472 -2.08 -4.00 -6.03
C ASP A 472 -3.26 -4.01 -5.04
N ASN A 473 -3.81 -5.19 -4.71
CA ASN A 473 -4.82 -5.32 -3.65
C ASN A 473 -4.28 -4.86 -2.28
N TYR A 474 -3.00 -5.15 -1.98
CA TYR A 474 -2.34 -4.68 -0.77
C TYR A 474 -2.22 -3.15 -0.74
N ARG A 475 -1.76 -2.53 -1.84
CA ARG A 475 -1.65 -1.07 -1.97
C ARG A 475 -3.01 -0.39 -1.82
N PHE A 476 -4.03 -0.97 -2.44
CA PHE A 476 -5.40 -0.52 -2.35
C PHE A 476 -5.93 -0.57 -0.91
N ALA A 477 -5.75 -1.71 -0.22
CA ALA A 477 -6.13 -1.84 1.18
C ALA A 477 -5.37 -0.86 2.09
N CYS A 478 -4.07 -0.60 1.82
CA CYS A 478 -3.30 0.42 2.53
C CYS A 478 -3.87 1.82 2.36
N GLN A 479 -4.25 2.20 1.14
CA GLN A 479 -4.90 3.49 0.89
C GLN A 479 -6.21 3.61 1.68
N LYS A 480 -7.03 2.55 1.73
CA LYS A 480 -8.28 2.53 2.50
C LYS A 480 -8.08 2.59 4.02
N VAL A 481 -7.06 1.89 4.56
CA VAL A 481 -6.67 2.02 5.97
C VAL A 481 -6.26 3.46 6.27
N GLY A 482 -5.48 4.06 5.37
CA GLY A 482 -5.14 5.46 5.44
C GLY A 482 -6.38 6.35 5.45
N GLU A 483 -7.30 6.17 4.50
CA GLU A 483 -8.46 7.05 4.29
C GLU A 483 -9.35 7.06 5.54
N LEU A 484 -9.56 5.88 6.13
CA LEU A 484 -10.24 5.71 7.40
C LEU A 484 -9.49 6.42 8.55
N ALA A 485 -8.17 6.27 8.61
CA ALA A 485 -7.35 6.91 9.64
C ALA A 485 -7.32 8.44 9.51
N LEU A 486 -7.24 8.96 8.29
CA LEU A 486 -7.26 10.40 7.98
C LEU A 486 -8.63 10.99 8.31
N SER A 487 -9.72 10.32 7.96
CA SER A 487 -11.07 10.79 8.28
C SER A 487 -11.33 10.83 9.80
N TYR A 488 -10.80 9.87 10.57
CA TYR A 488 -10.79 9.95 12.03
C TYR A 488 -9.98 11.13 12.56
N LEU A 489 -8.81 11.38 11.97
CA LEU A 489 -7.93 12.50 12.35
C LEU A 489 -8.59 13.85 12.06
N ILE A 490 -9.19 14.03 10.88
CA ILE A 490 -9.92 15.23 10.48
C ILE A 490 -11.10 15.48 11.43
N GLU A 491 -11.90 14.47 11.76
CA GLU A 491 -13.01 14.62 12.70
C GLU A 491 -12.51 15.10 14.09
N ASP A 492 -11.42 14.51 14.58
CA ASP A 492 -10.83 14.89 15.87
C ASP A 492 -10.21 16.30 15.85
N LEU A 493 -9.54 16.68 14.76
CA LEU A 493 -8.90 17.98 14.61
C LEU A 493 -9.93 19.09 14.37
N SER A 494 -11.03 18.82 13.65
CA SER A 494 -12.14 19.77 13.45
C SER A 494 -12.76 20.23 14.78
N ARG A 495 -12.74 19.38 15.81
CA ARG A 495 -13.24 19.71 17.16
C ARG A 495 -12.25 20.57 17.97
N ARG A 496 -10.98 20.62 17.58
CA ARG A 496 -9.92 21.35 18.29
C ARG A 496 -9.72 22.74 17.67
N ARG A 497 -9.67 23.76 18.51
CA ARG A 497 -9.38 25.14 18.11
C ARG A 497 -7.95 25.52 18.48
N ASN A 498 -7.31 26.39 17.69
CA ASN A 498 -5.97 26.93 17.95
C ASN A 498 -4.90 25.85 18.20
N TYR A 499 -4.90 24.76 17.43
CA TYR A 499 -3.94 23.67 17.60
C TYR A 499 -2.65 23.96 16.82
N LYS A 500 -1.51 23.88 17.51
CA LYS A 500 -0.17 24.08 16.93
C LYS A 500 0.35 22.78 16.37
N ILE A 501 0.52 22.70 15.06
CA ILE A 501 1.26 21.62 14.41
C ILE A 501 2.63 22.14 14.00
N THR A 502 3.68 21.40 14.35
CA THR A 502 5.04 21.68 13.91
C THR A 502 5.40 20.73 12.79
N ILE A 503 5.60 21.28 11.59
CA ILE A 503 6.08 20.58 10.40
C ILE A 503 7.61 20.45 10.48
N ASN A 504 8.18 19.38 9.91
CA ASN A 504 9.63 19.12 9.82
C ASN A 504 10.34 19.18 11.18
N ARG A 505 10.01 18.23 12.06
CA ARG A 505 10.55 18.15 13.42
C ARG A 505 12.07 17.93 13.44
N ASP A 506 12.57 17.17 12.47
CA ASP A 506 13.96 16.71 12.36
C ASP A 506 14.90 17.73 11.72
N ASP A 507 14.41 18.57 10.81
CA ASP A 507 15.22 19.61 10.17
C ASP A 507 14.95 20.99 10.78
N LYS A 508 15.92 21.52 11.54
CA LYS A 508 15.78 22.78 12.29
C LYS A 508 15.52 23.99 11.40
N ARG A 509 15.89 23.95 10.11
CA ARG A 509 15.71 25.08 9.18
C ARG A 509 14.39 25.05 8.40
N ARG A 510 13.80 23.86 8.17
CA ARG A 510 12.49 23.70 7.50
C ARG A 510 11.31 23.64 8.46
N ARG A 511 11.55 23.89 9.76
CA ARG A 511 10.54 23.85 10.82
C ARG A 511 9.53 24.99 10.67
N LYS A 512 8.36 24.69 10.10
CA LYS A 512 7.22 25.60 10.04
C LYS A 512 6.23 25.24 11.15
N THR A 513 5.76 26.22 11.91
CA THR A 513 4.69 26.01 12.90
C THR A 513 3.41 26.60 12.34
N LEU A 514 2.40 25.78 12.14
CA LEU A 514 1.09 26.22 11.68
C LEU A 514 0.09 26.16 12.81
N MET A 515 -0.66 27.25 12.95
CA MET A 515 -1.82 27.33 13.81
C MET A 515 -3.04 26.96 12.99
N ILE A 516 -3.75 25.93 13.41
CA ILE A 516 -4.95 25.47 12.72
C ILE A 516 -6.22 25.87 13.49
N ASN A 517 -7.29 26.17 12.74
CA ASN A 517 -8.60 26.60 13.25
C ASN A 517 -8.46 27.85 14.14
N VAL A 518 -7.87 28.91 13.59
CA VAL A 518 -7.75 30.21 14.27
C VAL A 518 -9.03 31.00 14.04
N GLU A 519 -9.70 31.41 15.12
CA GLU A 519 -10.82 32.34 15.04
C GLU A 519 -10.29 33.74 14.72
N GLN A 520 -10.59 34.24 13.52
CA GLN A 520 -10.36 35.64 13.15
C GLN A 520 -11.53 36.51 13.63
N GLU A 521 -11.28 37.81 13.82
CA GLU A 521 -12.25 38.77 14.40
C GLU A 521 -13.59 38.87 13.61
N ASP A 522 -13.64 38.39 12.36
CA ASP A 522 -14.82 38.36 11.48
C ASP A 522 -15.70 37.10 11.66
N GLY A 523 -15.40 36.20 12.60
CA GLY A 523 -16.17 34.96 12.81
C GLY A 523 -15.96 33.90 11.73
N LYS A 524 -15.07 34.15 10.75
CA LYS A 524 -14.56 33.14 9.82
C LYS A 524 -13.35 32.44 10.47
N LEU A 525 -13.37 31.11 10.44
CA LEU A 525 -12.21 30.29 10.77
C LEU A 525 -11.16 30.45 9.66
N SER A 526 -9.97 30.93 10.01
CA SER A 526 -8.79 30.88 9.13
C SER A 526 -8.15 29.48 9.28
N ASN A 527 -7.78 28.87 8.15
CA ASN A 527 -7.25 27.49 8.08
C ASN A 527 -8.20 26.44 8.66
N ASP A 528 -9.41 26.31 8.11
CA ASP A 528 -10.39 25.29 8.53
C ASP A 528 -10.10 23.93 7.88
N ILE A 529 -9.68 22.94 8.67
CA ILE A 529 -9.39 21.56 8.20
C ILE A 529 -10.64 20.93 7.58
N SER A 530 -11.84 21.32 8.02
CA SER A 530 -13.11 20.74 7.53
C SER A 530 -13.37 21.04 6.05
N ARG A 531 -12.65 22.03 5.49
CA ARG A 531 -12.71 22.43 4.09
C ARG A 531 -11.64 21.77 3.22
N LEU A 532 -10.60 21.19 3.81
CA LEU A 532 -9.52 20.54 3.07
C LEU A 532 -10.06 19.26 2.40
N ASN A 533 -9.98 19.23 1.07
CA ASN A 533 -10.07 17.99 0.31
C ASN A 533 -8.65 17.42 0.21
N ALA A 534 -8.39 16.37 0.98
CA ALA A 534 -7.14 15.65 0.93
C ALA A 534 -7.41 14.17 0.69
N HIS A 535 -6.65 13.60 -0.24
CA HIS A 535 -6.60 12.18 -0.46
C HIS A 535 -5.28 11.62 0.05
N ILE A 536 -5.20 10.30 0.14
CA ILE A 536 -3.97 9.62 0.54
C ILE A 536 -3.30 9.08 -0.70
N ALA A 537 -2.09 9.57 -0.92
CA ALA A 537 -1.18 8.99 -1.86
C ALA A 537 -0.26 8.01 -1.12
N LEU A 538 0.13 6.94 -1.80
CA LEU A 538 1.26 6.14 -1.35
C LEU A 538 2.51 6.96 -1.67
N ALA A 539 3.41 7.10 -0.69
CA ALA A 539 4.71 7.72 -0.93
C ALA A 539 5.40 6.98 -2.10
N PRO A 540 6.11 7.70 -2.99
CA PRO A 540 6.89 7.05 -4.02
C PRO A 540 7.85 6.05 -3.37
N ILE A 541 7.91 4.83 -3.92
CA ILE A 541 8.78 3.77 -3.40
C ILE A 541 10.19 4.32 -3.32
N GLN A 542 10.78 4.30 -2.11
CA GLN A 542 12.17 4.70 -1.96
C GLN A 542 13.03 3.85 -2.88
N GLN A 543 13.72 4.51 -3.80
CA GLN A 543 14.61 3.84 -4.74
C GLN A 543 15.58 2.97 -3.94
N THR A 544 15.68 1.69 -4.30
CA THR A 544 16.58 0.77 -3.62
C THR A 544 17.99 1.35 -3.63
N PRO A 545 18.82 1.08 -2.60
CA PRO A 545 20.20 1.57 -2.57
C PRO A 545 20.97 1.23 -3.85
N ILE A 546 20.67 0.08 -4.46
CA ILE A 546 21.21 -0.36 -5.75
C ILE A 546 20.79 0.57 -6.88
N PHE A 547 19.50 0.93 -6.98
CA PHE A 547 19.03 1.86 -8.00
C PHE A 547 19.63 3.25 -7.82
N LYS A 548 19.75 3.74 -6.57
CA LYS A 548 20.44 5.01 -6.27
C LYS A 548 21.91 4.98 -6.68
N GLN A 549 22.61 3.87 -6.40
CA GLN A 549 23.99 3.68 -6.86
C GLN A 549 24.10 3.67 -8.38
N GLN A 550 23.20 2.95 -9.08
CA GLN A 550 23.18 2.96 -10.55
C GLN A 550 22.88 4.34 -11.12
N LEU A 551 21.98 5.10 -10.50
CA LEU A 551 21.67 6.46 -10.93
C LEU A 551 22.83 7.41 -10.64
N ALA A 552 23.51 7.24 -9.51
CA ALA A 552 24.74 7.96 -9.18
C ALA A 552 25.87 7.64 -10.16
N GLU A 553 26.09 6.37 -10.53
CA GLU A 553 27.09 5.97 -11.53
C GLU A 553 26.76 6.54 -12.92
N ARG A 554 25.48 6.50 -13.33
CA ARG A 554 25.04 7.12 -14.59
C ARG A 554 25.20 8.64 -14.56
N MET A 555 24.91 9.28 -13.44
CA MET A 555 25.14 10.71 -13.25
C MET A 555 26.63 11.04 -13.26
N GLU A 556 27.49 10.25 -12.62
CA GLU A 556 28.95 10.42 -12.66
C GLU A 556 29.46 10.33 -14.11
N GLN A 557 28.97 9.35 -14.88
CA GLN A 557 29.29 9.23 -16.31
C GLN A 557 28.77 10.41 -17.14
N ALA A 558 27.61 10.96 -16.79
CA ALA A 558 27.07 12.15 -17.45
C ALA A 558 27.86 13.41 -17.07
N MET A 559 28.24 13.57 -15.81
CA MET A 559 29.05 14.67 -15.29
C MET A 559 30.46 14.67 -15.90
N ALA A 560 31.05 13.50 -16.13
CA ALA A 560 32.33 13.35 -16.82
C ALA A 560 32.30 13.87 -18.27
N LYS A 561 31.11 13.96 -18.89
CA LYS A 561 30.91 14.48 -20.26
C LYS A 561 30.55 15.98 -20.29
N LEU A 562 30.23 16.58 -19.14
CA LEU A 562 29.88 17.99 -19.04
C LEU A 562 31.13 18.88 -18.88
N PRO A 563 31.08 20.14 -19.33
CA PRO A 563 32.11 21.13 -18.99
C PRO A 563 32.26 21.27 -17.47
N PRO A 564 33.48 21.53 -16.95
CA PRO A 564 33.76 21.51 -15.51
C PRO A 564 32.93 22.50 -14.68
N GLN A 565 32.44 23.59 -15.29
CA GLN A 565 31.54 24.55 -14.62
C GLN A 565 30.11 24.02 -14.46
N ALA A 566 29.59 23.26 -15.45
CA ALA A 566 28.27 22.63 -15.37
C ALA A 566 28.30 21.35 -14.51
N ALA A 567 29.43 20.64 -14.48
CA ALA A 567 29.63 19.53 -13.56
C ALA A 567 29.63 20.01 -12.09
N ALA A 568 30.19 21.19 -11.81
CA ALA A 568 30.18 21.77 -10.46
C ALA A 568 28.77 22.17 -9.99
N SER A 569 27.91 22.65 -10.88
CA SER A 569 26.52 23.01 -10.55
C SER A 569 25.60 21.81 -10.36
N CYS A 570 25.92 20.65 -10.93
CA CYS A 570 25.12 19.42 -10.78
C CYS A 570 25.66 18.48 -9.69
N PHE A 571 26.71 18.89 -8.97
CA PHE A 571 27.33 18.05 -7.94
C PHE A 571 26.43 17.88 -6.72
N ASP A 572 25.57 18.86 -6.44
CA ASP A 572 24.55 18.77 -5.40
C ASP A 572 23.56 17.61 -5.65
N LEU A 573 23.09 17.46 -6.89
CA LEU A 573 22.21 16.36 -7.31
C LEU A 573 22.87 14.98 -7.10
N LEU A 574 24.17 14.86 -7.36
CA LEU A 574 24.92 13.62 -7.11
C LEU A 574 24.98 13.30 -5.60
N VAL A 575 25.22 14.32 -4.77
CA VAL A 575 25.28 14.16 -3.30
C VAL A 575 23.92 13.81 -2.72
N GLU A 576 22.82 14.31 -3.27
CA GLU A 576 21.47 13.94 -2.84
C GLU A 576 21.20 12.43 -3.03
N LEU A 577 21.76 11.85 -4.08
CA LEU A 577 21.65 10.41 -4.40
C LEU A 577 22.55 9.52 -3.53
N MET A 578 23.66 10.06 -3.02
CA MET A 578 24.57 9.33 -2.13
C MET A 578 24.04 9.28 -0.69
N ASP A 579 24.17 8.13 -0.03
CA ASP A 579 23.84 7.97 1.39
C ASP A 579 25.03 8.35 2.28
N VAL A 580 25.35 9.65 2.34
CA VAL A 580 26.32 10.23 3.28
C VAL A 580 25.63 10.81 4.53
N PRO A 581 26.15 10.57 5.75
CA PRO A 581 25.67 11.25 6.96
C PRO A 581 25.85 12.78 6.84
N ASN A 582 24.89 13.57 7.34
CA ASN A 582 24.87 15.03 7.25
C ASN A 582 25.02 15.58 5.80
N LYS A 583 24.16 15.09 4.89
CA LYS A 583 24.10 15.54 3.47
C LYS A 583 24.19 17.06 3.34
N HIS A 584 23.46 17.79 4.18
CA HIS A 584 23.39 19.26 4.15
C HIS A 584 24.72 19.95 4.48
N GLU A 585 25.48 19.47 5.47
CA GLU A 585 26.79 20.07 5.80
C GLU A 585 27.82 19.77 4.70
N PHE A 586 27.71 18.59 4.07
CA PHE A 586 28.57 18.20 2.97
C PHE A 586 28.29 19.02 1.71
N THR A 587 27.01 19.21 1.35
CA THR A 587 26.60 20.09 0.25
C THR A 587 26.98 21.55 0.53
N GLU A 588 26.82 22.04 1.76
CA GLU A 588 27.20 23.42 2.12
C GLU A 588 28.71 23.63 2.04
N ARG A 589 29.53 22.68 2.51
CA ARG A 589 30.99 22.77 2.40
C ARG A 589 31.43 22.81 0.94
N ILE A 590 30.83 21.97 0.10
CA ILE A 590 31.17 21.93 -1.33
C ILE A 590 30.65 23.17 -2.06
N ARG A 591 29.43 23.64 -1.77
CA ARG A 591 28.85 24.88 -2.32
C ARG A 591 29.68 26.11 -1.92
N SER A 592 30.15 26.17 -0.67
CA SER A 592 31.06 27.22 -0.19
C SER A 592 32.45 27.16 -0.82
N ALA A 593 32.94 25.95 -1.14
CA ALA A 593 34.22 25.76 -1.82
C ALA A 593 34.15 26.08 -3.32
N LEU A 594 32.98 25.90 -3.96
CA LEU A 594 32.75 26.11 -5.40
C LEU A 594 32.20 27.50 -5.74
N GLY A 595 31.77 28.31 -4.76
CA GLY A 595 31.33 29.69 -4.98
C GLY A 595 29.99 29.85 -5.71
N VAL A 596 29.11 28.83 -5.68
CA VAL A 596 27.78 28.86 -6.31
C VAL A 596 26.74 29.43 -5.34
N ALA A 597 25.96 30.41 -5.78
CA ALA A 597 24.91 31.07 -4.98
C ALA A 597 23.74 30.12 -4.63
N LYS A 598 23.11 30.34 -3.47
CA LYS A 598 21.93 29.58 -3.00
C LYS A 598 20.72 29.81 -3.90
N SER A 599 19.85 28.80 -4.05
CA SER A 599 18.53 28.97 -4.64
C SER A 599 17.61 29.79 -3.71
N PRO A 600 16.67 30.59 -4.25
CA PRO A 600 15.81 31.50 -3.45
C PRO A 600 14.96 30.81 -2.37
N ASP A 601 14.61 29.53 -2.58
CA ASP A 601 13.70 28.75 -1.71
C ASP A 601 14.37 28.17 -0.44
N GLU A 602 15.71 28.18 -0.35
CA GLU A 602 16.44 27.67 0.83
C GLU A 602 16.94 28.77 1.77
N MET A 603 16.73 30.04 1.42
CA MET A 603 17.26 31.16 2.20
C MET A 603 16.37 31.48 3.41
N THR A 604 16.99 31.61 4.58
CA THR A 604 16.32 32.22 5.73
C THR A 604 16.02 33.69 5.45
N PRO A 605 15.02 34.31 6.12
CA PRO A 605 14.68 35.72 5.91
C PRO A 605 15.86 36.68 6.08
N GLU A 606 16.84 36.33 6.93
CA GLU A 606 18.06 37.12 7.13
C GLU A 606 19.06 36.98 5.97
N GLU A 607 19.16 35.80 5.34
CA GLU A 607 20.04 35.58 4.19
C GLU A 607 19.47 36.19 2.89
N GLN A 608 18.13 36.25 2.75
CA GLN A 608 17.47 36.97 1.66
C GLN A 608 17.78 38.48 1.70
N ALA A 609 17.80 39.08 2.89
CA ALA A 609 18.14 40.50 3.04
C ALA A 609 19.61 40.78 2.67
N ALA A 610 20.53 39.87 3.02
CA ALA A 610 21.93 39.97 2.65
C ALA A 610 22.16 39.78 1.14
N ALA A 611 21.48 38.80 0.53
CA ALA A 611 21.55 38.57 -0.92
C ALA A 611 20.92 39.73 -1.72
N GLN A 612 19.83 40.33 -1.23
CA GLN A 612 19.24 41.53 -1.82
C GLN A 612 20.15 42.76 -1.67
N ALA A 613 20.85 42.89 -0.55
CA ALA A 613 21.84 43.95 -0.35
C ALA A 613 23.05 43.77 -1.27
N GLU A 614 23.58 42.55 -1.41
CA GLU A 614 24.65 42.25 -2.37
C GLU A 614 24.21 42.43 -3.82
N ALA A 615 22.98 42.04 -4.18
CA ALA A 615 22.41 42.26 -5.50
C ALA A 615 22.22 43.77 -5.78
N GLN A 616 21.82 44.57 -4.79
CA GLN A 616 21.76 46.03 -4.91
C GLN A 616 23.15 46.65 -5.07
N ILE A 617 24.15 46.17 -4.33
CA ILE A 617 25.55 46.64 -4.47
C ILE A 617 26.11 46.27 -5.85
N GLN A 618 25.83 45.06 -6.35
CA GLN A 618 26.21 44.64 -7.69
C GLN A 618 25.47 45.42 -8.78
N GLN A 619 24.17 45.68 -8.62
CA GLN A 619 23.42 46.54 -9.55
C GLN A 619 23.98 47.97 -9.56
N GLN A 620 24.31 48.54 -8.39
CA GLN A 620 24.95 49.86 -8.32
C GLN A 620 26.35 49.86 -8.97
N GLN A 621 27.15 48.80 -8.81
CA GLN A 621 28.44 48.68 -9.49
C GLN A 621 28.28 48.55 -11.02
N GLN A 622 27.30 47.77 -11.47
CA GLN A 622 26.99 47.63 -12.90
C GLN A 622 26.42 48.92 -13.49
N GLU A 623 25.63 49.69 -12.75
CA GLU A 623 25.11 50.99 -13.20
C GLU A 623 26.21 52.04 -13.31
N LEU A 624 27.19 52.03 -12.39
CA LEU A 624 28.39 52.87 -12.48
C LEU A 624 29.26 52.49 -13.69
N ALA A 625 29.46 51.19 -13.94
CA ALA A 625 30.18 50.70 -15.12
C ALA A 625 29.44 51.04 -16.43
N MET A 626 28.10 50.95 -16.44
CA MET A 626 27.26 51.32 -17.58
C MET A 626 27.32 52.83 -17.83
N ARG A 627 27.34 53.67 -16.79
CA ARG A 627 27.56 55.12 -16.92
C ARG A 627 28.95 55.46 -17.48
N GLU A 628 30.00 54.76 -17.08
CA GLU A 628 31.33 54.94 -17.68
C GLU A 628 31.35 54.56 -19.17
N LEU A 629 30.67 53.48 -19.55
CA LEU A 629 30.53 53.09 -20.96
C LEU A 629 29.71 54.11 -21.75
N VAL A 630 28.60 54.61 -21.20
CA VAL A 630 27.77 55.65 -21.84
C VAL A 630 28.53 56.97 -21.99
N ALA A 631 29.36 57.35 -21.00
CA ALA A 631 30.22 58.53 -21.11
C ALA A 631 31.22 58.39 -22.26
N LYS A 632 31.87 57.22 -22.40
CA LYS A 632 32.77 56.92 -23.54
C LYS A 632 32.04 56.91 -24.88
N VAL A 633 30.82 56.36 -24.94
CA VAL A 633 29.98 56.39 -26.15
C VAL A 633 29.60 57.82 -26.53
N SER A 634 29.22 58.66 -25.56
CA SER A 634 28.87 60.07 -25.81
C SER A 634 30.07 60.90 -26.32
N GLU A 635 31.29 60.60 -25.87
CA GLU A 635 32.50 61.28 -26.35
C GLU A 635 32.82 60.89 -27.81
N LEU A 636 32.55 59.64 -28.19
CA LEU A 636 32.67 59.16 -29.56
C LEU A 636 31.58 59.74 -30.47
N GLU A 637 30.34 59.82 -30.00
CA GLU A 637 29.23 60.46 -30.73
C GLU A 637 29.45 61.97 -30.89
N GLY A 638 29.95 62.66 -29.87
CA GLY A 638 30.32 64.07 -29.95
C GLY A 638 31.44 64.34 -30.97
N LYS A 639 32.39 63.41 -31.11
CA LYS A 639 33.38 63.45 -32.21
C LYS A 639 32.70 63.21 -33.55
N ALA A 640 31.86 62.19 -33.71
CA ALA A 640 31.14 61.92 -34.96
C ALA A 640 30.27 63.11 -35.42
N ALA A 641 29.58 63.80 -34.51
CA ALA A 641 28.76 64.97 -34.81
C ALA A 641 29.58 66.17 -35.29
N LYS A 642 30.77 66.41 -34.73
CA LYS A 642 31.69 67.46 -35.23
C LYS A 642 32.13 67.18 -36.66
N TRP A 643 32.46 65.93 -36.98
CA TRP A 643 32.85 65.53 -38.33
C TRP A 643 31.69 65.66 -39.32
N GLN A 644 30.46 65.32 -38.91
CA GLN A 644 29.26 65.53 -39.73
C GLN A 644 28.93 67.01 -39.94
N ALA A 645 29.10 67.86 -38.93
CA ALA A 645 28.89 69.31 -39.05
C ALA A 645 29.91 69.95 -40.00
N GLU A 646 31.18 69.53 -39.96
CA GLU A 646 32.20 69.98 -40.90
C GLU A 646 31.88 69.51 -42.33
N ALA A 647 31.42 68.26 -42.50
CA ALA A 647 30.98 67.73 -43.79
C ALA A 647 29.77 68.50 -44.36
N ALA A 648 28.80 68.87 -43.52
CA ALA A 648 27.65 69.68 -43.91
C ALA A 648 28.04 71.13 -44.28
N ARG A 649 29.05 71.70 -43.60
CA ARG A 649 29.61 73.02 -43.93
C ARG A 649 30.30 73.00 -45.29
N VAL A 650 31.06 71.94 -45.58
CA VAL A 650 31.69 71.72 -46.89
C VAL A 650 30.66 71.50 -48.00
N GLN A 651 29.56 70.78 -47.72
CA GLN A 651 28.45 70.63 -48.68
C GLN A 651 27.72 71.93 -48.97
N LYS A 652 27.44 72.77 -47.95
CA LYS A 652 26.81 74.08 -48.17
C LYS A 652 27.72 75.06 -48.91
N LEU A 653 29.03 74.99 -48.70
CA LEU A 653 30.01 75.75 -49.49
C LEU A 653 30.09 75.25 -50.95
N ALA A 654 29.82 73.95 -51.18
CA ALA A 654 29.79 73.33 -52.50
C ALA A 654 28.47 73.57 -53.27
N GLU A 655 27.38 73.95 -52.59
CA GLU A 655 26.10 74.32 -53.22
C GLU A 655 26.02 75.81 -53.62
N SER A 656 26.80 76.70 -52.98
CA SER A 656 26.88 78.12 -53.37
C SER A 656 27.87 78.42 -54.51
N VAL A 657 28.52 77.40 -55.08
CA VAL A 657 29.45 77.52 -56.20
C VAL A 657 29.01 76.58 -57.33
N ARG A 658 27.96 76.99 -58.05
CA ARG A 658 27.56 76.42 -59.35
C ARG A 658 27.32 77.53 -60.37
N PHE A 659 28.38 78.22 -60.75
CA PHE A 659 28.68 78.66 -62.13
C PHE A 659 30.20 78.83 -62.21
N ASP A 660 30.77 78.34 -63.32
CA ASP A 660 32.20 78.18 -63.66
C ASP A 660 32.92 76.99 -62.97
N ASP A 661 33.72 76.18 -63.64
CA ASP A 661 33.91 75.86 -65.05
C ASP A 661 34.69 74.53 -65.08
N ALA A 662 34.54 73.77 -66.17
CA ALA A 662 35.45 72.74 -66.69
C ALA A 662 36.27 71.84 -65.73
N LEU A 663 35.65 70.83 -65.09
CA LEU A 663 36.32 69.56 -64.74
C LEU A 663 35.37 68.38 -64.38
N LYS A 664 34.10 68.42 -64.82
CA LYS A 664 33.08 67.39 -64.55
C LYS A 664 32.68 66.58 -65.79
N GLN A 665 33.67 66.11 -66.55
CA GLN A 665 33.44 65.15 -67.66
C GLN A 665 34.25 63.85 -67.55
N ALA A 666 34.83 63.52 -66.39
CA ALA A 666 35.59 62.27 -66.27
C ALA A 666 35.29 61.39 -65.04
N GLN A 667 34.38 61.78 -64.14
CA GLN A 667 34.14 61.00 -62.90
C GLN A 667 32.68 60.63 -62.61
N THR A 668 31.72 61.00 -63.46
CA THR A 668 30.31 60.62 -63.35
C THR A 668 29.96 59.28 -64.01
N GLY A 669 30.92 58.62 -64.69
CA GLY A 669 30.72 57.29 -65.29
C GLY A 669 31.00 56.12 -64.35
N LYS A 670 31.87 56.28 -63.34
CA LYS A 670 32.27 55.18 -62.44
C LYS A 670 31.30 54.94 -61.28
N THR A 671 30.72 56.01 -60.71
CA THR A 671 29.78 55.91 -59.60
C THR A 671 28.41 55.36 -59.98
N LEU A 672 27.97 55.57 -61.22
CA LEU A 672 26.73 54.97 -61.74
C LEU A 672 26.90 53.46 -62.05
N GLN A 673 28.10 53.01 -62.43
CA GLN A 673 28.39 51.58 -62.62
C GLN A 673 28.56 50.82 -61.28
N GLU A 674 29.10 51.47 -60.24
CA GLU A 674 29.21 50.87 -58.90
C GLU A 674 27.85 50.79 -58.18
N MET A 675 26.94 51.75 -58.36
CA MET A 675 25.59 51.67 -57.80
C MET A 675 24.77 50.51 -58.39
N VAL A 676 24.84 50.28 -59.71
CA VAL A 676 24.13 49.15 -60.34
C VAL A 676 24.69 47.81 -59.87
N ARG A 677 25.99 47.72 -59.63
CA ARG A 677 26.64 46.50 -59.13
C ARG A 677 26.28 46.21 -57.67
N LEU A 678 26.22 47.22 -56.81
CA LEU A 678 25.79 47.09 -55.42
C LEU A 678 24.30 46.72 -55.31
N GLN A 679 23.46 47.23 -56.21
CA GLN A 679 22.03 46.89 -56.23
C GLN A 679 21.81 45.43 -56.64
N GLN A 680 22.57 44.93 -57.61
CA GLN A 680 22.55 43.51 -58.01
C GLN A 680 23.11 42.56 -56.93
N GLU A 681 24.11 43.00 -56.15
CA GLU A 681 24.64 42.24 -55.02
C GLU A 681 23.66 42.22 -53.83
N GLY A 682 22.91 43.31 -53.60
CA GLY A 682 21.84 43.35 -52.60
C GLY A 682 20.67 42.41 -52.93
N GLU A 683 20.24 42.35 -54.19
CA GLU A 683 19.19 41.40 -54.62
C GLU A 683 19.65 39.94 -54.50
N ARG A 684 20.92 39.64 -54.80
CA ARG A 684 21.49 38.30 -54.62
C ARG A 684 21.53 37.86 -53.16
N MET A 685 21.99 38.72 -52.27
CA MET A 685 22.02 38.44 -50.82
C MET A 685 20.60 38.22 -50.24
N ALA A 686 19.61 38.97 -50.73
CA ALA A 686 18.21 38.77 -50.33
C ALA A 686 17.65 37.42 -50.83
N THR A 687 17.97 37.03 -52.07
CA THR A 687 17.59 35.71 -52.59
C THR A 687 18.30 34.55 -51.88
N GLU A 688 19.56 34.73 -51.47
CA GLU A 688 20.30 33.73 -50.69
C GLU A 688 19.75 33.59 -49.27
N GLN A 689 19.35 34.69 -48.62
CA GLN A 689 18.67 34.63 -47.31
C GLN A 689 17.31 33.93 -47.39
N GLN A 690 16.53 34.20 -48.44
CA GLN A 690 15.26 33.48 -48.65
C GLN A 690 15.48 32.00 -48.93
N ALA A 691 16.47 31.66 -49.78
CA ALA A 691 16.84 30.28 -50.05
C ALA A 691 17.25 29.52 -48.78
N LEU A 692 18.12 30.12 -47.94
CA LEU A 692 18.53 29.58 -46.64
C LEU A 692 17.36 29.41 -45.67
N GLN A 693 16.40 30.34 -45.64
CA GLN A 693 15.19 30.18 -44.82
C GLN A 693 14.31 29.03 -45.30
N THR A 694 14.12 28.86 -46.61
CA THR A 694 13.40 27.69 -47.15
C THR A 694 14.14 26.38 -46.88
N GLU A 695 15.47 26.37 -46.95
CA GLU A 695 16.28 25.18 -46.66
C GLU A 695 16.24 24.83 -45.17
N LEU A 696 16.20 25.83 -44.28
CA LEU A 696 16.00 25.64 -42.84
C LEU A 696 14.59 25.10 -42.54
N LEU A 697 13.56 25.61 -43.22
CA LEU A 697 12.18 25.12 -43.05
C LEU A 697 12.01 23.71 -43.61
N GLN A 698 12.64 23.38 -44.74
CA GLN A 698 12.63 22.02 -45.29
C GLN A 698 13.41 21.03 -44.42
N THR A 699 14.52 21.44 -43.80
CA THR A 699 15.26 20.58 -42.85
C THR A 699 14.51 20.39 -41.54
N ILE A 700 13.82 21.42 -41.03
CA ILE A 700 12.91 21.28 -39.88
C ILE A 700 11.72 20.36 -40.24
N GLN A 701 11.11 20.52 -41.42
CA GLN A 701 10.02 19.64 -41.86
C GLN A 701 10.50 18.19 -42.07
N ALA A 702 11.69 17.98 -42.65
CA ALA A 702 12.29 16.66 -42.79
C ALA A 702 12.67 16.02 -41.44
N GLN A 703 12.99 16.81 -40.42
CA GLN A 703 13.19 16.33 -39.05
C GLN A 703 11.87 16.01 -38.34
N ILE A 704 10.78 16.70 -38.67
CA ILE A 704 9.44 16.40 -38.16
C ILE A 704 8.86 15.14 -38.84
N ASP A 705 9.02 14.99 -40.15
CA ASP A 705 8.57 13.81 -40.90
C ASP A 705 9.43 12.56 -40.59
N ALA A 706 10.63 12.72 -40.03
CA ALA A 706 11.46 11.63 -39.52
C ALA A 706 11.09 11.17 -38.09
N ILE A 707 10.12 11.82 -37.44
CA ILE A 707 9.65 11.49 -36.08
C ILE A 707 8.32 10.69 -36.12
N GLU A 708 7.78 10.36 -37.30
CA GLU A 708 6.70 9.38 -37.45
C GLU A 708 7.19 8.03 -38.01
N LEU A 709 7.88 7.26 -37.14
CA LEU A 709 7.72 5.80 -36.93
C LEU A 709 8.55 5.31 -35.74
#